data_AF-A0A1M6I4Q4-F1
#
_entry.id   AF-A0A1M6I4Q4-F1
#
_cell.length_a   1.000
_cell.length_b   1.000
_cell.length_c   1.000
_cell.angle_alpha   90.00
_cell.angle_beta   90.00
_cell.angle_gamma   90.00
#
_symmetry.space_group_name_H-M   'P 1'
#
loop_
_entity.id
_entity.type
_entity.pdbx_description
1 polymer ?
#
loop_
_entity_poly.entity_id
_entity_poly.type
_entity_poly.pdbx_seq_one_letter_code
_entity_poly.pdbx_strand_id
1 'polypeptide(L)'
;MKKLFILLTLPFLISNTSTSNYENEILWDTWGIPHIYADNDANLYKMMGWAQMHNHADLMLKLYGEARAKSSEYWGVDSKRDVLLHQLGLLEASEKTFESMEEEDKKIIASFVEGINAYAEKNANSIDEKYKAVLPVQSVDIIYHATRVMYMEFLINRNLRTVQQWSPGSNAWAVNGKKTASGNSMLLANPHLPWNDFWLFFEAHLITANNNLYGATLVGLPTLGIAFNENLGWTHTVNTLDNVDFYELSIKNDTYLIDGQYKKFEIDSMPILVKTDASLKKEMVIKKQSDFGMIVRESGDKAIAIRWPNMDGKLNAIGQWRAMGQASNLEEFKAAIDKNALPLFNVIYSDKNDNILYHFGGHVPEKNGDWEKWQGILPTSSSKDIWKGYYPASKLPSYINPDSGWIQNANDPPFTSTFPAKITPDQYASHIAPNSMYFRPQRSAKLIMDANNLTLDQFITLKHDTKSELALRIQDELKSLKQQTKDSLTLAALDVLTNWDASFDASSTGAVLFMNLIRNIGTGGYFEKPWSYKDPINSPDGFADNDKMLAAIQKTAKQQMDKIGSLTPSFGDIFRLKVGSYEYPGNGGPGQIGLFRTMHYVPGKNGKFYPYHGDSYVCATEFGKQVKAKALMSYGNATQKGNAHVGDQLQLFSEKKLRDVWYTRVEQEKHLERIEKLSEM
;
A
#
# COMPACT_ATOMS: atom_id res chain seq x y z
N MET A 1 -25.43 63.17 36.95
CA MET A 1 -25.03 61.74 36.84
C MET A 1 -25.21 61.31 35.40
N LYS A 2 -24.12 61.21 34.64
CA LYS A 2 -24.10 60.86 33.21
C LYS A 2 -24.06 59.33 33.09
N LYS A 3 -25.02 58.74 32.37
CA LYS A 3 -25.01 57.31 32.00
C LYS A 3 -24.15 57.12 30.76
N LEU A 4 -23.12 56.30 30.88
CA LEU A 4 -22.17 55.94 29.83
C LEU A 4 -22.80 54.81 28.98
N PHE A 5 -23.03 55.06 27.70
CA PHE A 5 -23.36 54.02 26.71
C PHE A 5 -22.06 53.44 26.16
N ILE A 6 -21.84 52.14 26.37
CA ILE A 6 -20.74 51.39 25.75
C ILE A 6 -21.25 50.85 24.42
N LEU A 7 -20.68 51.34 23.32
CA LEU A 7 -20.88 50.83 21.97
C LEU A 7 -19.95 49.63 21.77
N LEU A 8 -20.49 48.42 21.59
CA LEU A 8 -19.72 47.26 21.14
C LEU A 8 -19.52 47.35 19.61
N THR A 9 -18.28 47.55 19.17
CA THR A 9 -17.89 47.42 17.76
C THR A 9 -17.46 45.97 17.49
N LEU A 10 -18.24 45.24 16.69
CA LEU A 10 -17.81 43.96 16.09
C LEU A 10 -16.72 44.25 15.04
N PRO A 11 -15.56 43.55 15.06
CA PRO A 11 -14.63 43.61 13.94
C PRO A 11 -15.14 42.72 12.82
N PHE A 12 -15.49 43.31 11.68
CA PHE A 12 -15.64 42.59 10.41
C PHE A 12 -14.26 42.05 10.01
N LEU A 13 -14.07 40.74 10.13
CA LEU A 13 -12.98 40.02 9.47
C LEU A 13 -13.26 40.03 7.97
N ILE A 14 -12.59 40.90 7.23
CA ILE A 14 -12.56 40.84 5.76
C ILE A 14 -11.63 39.67 5.41
N SER A 15 -12.21 38.55 4.99
CA SER A 15 -11.47 37.47 4.35
C SER A 15 -11.00 37.95 2.98
N ASN A 16 -9.74 38.36 2.87
CA ASN A 16 -9.09 38.53 1.58
C ASN A 16 -8.82 37.14 0.99
N THR A 17 -9.80 36.55 0.31
CA THR A 17 -9.55 35.45 -0.63
C THR A 17 -8.90 36.06 -1.86
N SER A 18 -7.58 35.98 -1.98
CA SER A 18 -6.93 36.24 -3.27
C SER A 18 -7.33 35.11 -4.21
N THR A 19 -8.37 35.32 -5.02
CA THR A 19 -8.72 34.42 -6.11
C THR A 19 -7.63 34.53 -7.18
N SER A 20 -6.57 33.74 -7.07
CA SER A 20 -5.74 33.47 -8.24
C SER A 20 -6.61 32.70 -9.23
N ASN A 21 -7.06 33.36 -10.30
CA ASN A 21 -7.78 32.71 -11.39
C ASN A 21 -6.77 31.88 -12.20
N TYR A 22 -6.43 30.68 -11.71
CA TYR A 22 -5.73 29.71 -12.55
C TYR A 22 -6.58 29.40 -13.77
N GLU A 23 -5.94 29.26 -14.93
CA GLU A 23 -6.59 28.68 -16.09
C GLU A 23 -6.90 27.21 -15.80
N ASN A 24 -8.07 26.73 -16.22
CA ASN A 24 -8.48 25.34 -16.03
C ASN A 24 -7.82 24.47 -17.12
N GLU A 25 -6.66 23.91 -16.80
CA GLU A 25 -5.82 23.18 -17.75
C GLU A 25 -4.99 22.07 -17.09
N ILE A 26 -4.63 21.07 -17.89
CA ILE A 26 -3.70 20.00 -17.53
C ILE A 26 -2.43 20.19 -18.34
N LEU A 27 -1.31 20.37 -17.65
CA LEU A 27 0.03 20.34 -18.23
C LEU A 27 0.55 18.91 -18.08
N TRP A 28 0.71 18.19 -19.20
CA TRP A 28 1.28 16.85 -19.20
C TRP A 28 2.79 16.95 -19.35
N ASP A 29 3.54 16.40 -18.38
CA ASP A 29 4.99 16.36 -18.48
C ASP A 29 5.50 15.21 -19.37
N THR A 30 6.81 15.16 -19.61
CA THR A 30 7.47 14.11 -20.42
C THR A 30 7.38 12.69 -19.86
N TRP A 31 6.77 12.50 -18.68
CA TRP A 31 6.55 11.20 -18.04
C TRP A 31 5.06 10.84 -17.96
N GLY A 32 4.20 11.61 -18.63
CA GLY A 32 2.76 11.40 -18.62
C GLY A 32 2.12 11.72 -17.28
N ILE A 33 2.70 12.64 -16.50
CA ILE A 33 2.16 13.08 -15.21
C ILE A 33 1.35 14.35 -15.46
N PRO A 34 0.05 14.37 -15.09
CA PRO A 34 -0.78 15.55 -15.22
C PRO A 34 -0.52 16.52 -14.06
N HIS A 35 -0.18 17.76 -14.41
CA HIS A 35 -0.21 18.91 -13.51
C HIS A 35 -1.50 19.70 -13.76
N ILE A 36 -2.47 19.51 -12.88
CA ILE A 36 -3.84 19.96 -13.04
C ILE A 36 -4.02 21.29 -12.33
N TYR A 37 -4.10 22.38 -13.09
CA TYR A 37 -4.41 23.72 -12.61
C TYR A 37 -5.91 23.96 -12.73
N ALA A 38 -6.55 24.41 -11.66
CA ALA A 38 -7.96 24.76 -11.67
C ALA A 38 -8.27 25.96 -10.78
N ASP A 39 -9.31 26.71 -11.15
CA ASP A 39 -9.82 27.82 -10.36
C ASP A 39 -10.64 27.36 -9.13
N ASN A 40 -11.13 26.11 -9.14
CA ASN A 40 -11.88 25.50 -8.04
C ASN A 40 -11.77 23.97 -8.05
N ASP A 41 -12.16 23.34 -6.94
CA ASP A 41 -12.06 21.89 -6.74
C ASP A 41 -12.94 21.09 -7.71
N ALA A 42 -14.13 21.58 -8.12
CA ALA A 42 -14.96 20.83 -9.06
C ALA A 42 -14.26 20.67 -10.41
N ASN A 43 -13.69 21.75 -10.95
CA ASN A 43 -12.90 21.71 -12.17
C ASN A 43 -11.64 20.85 -12.02
N LEU A 44 -10.95 20.95 -10.88
CA LEU A 44 -9.78 20.13 -10.55
C LEU A 44 -10.10 18.64 -10.63
N TYR A 45 -11.14 18.19 -9.94
CA TYR A 45 -11.48 16.77 -9.87
C TYR A 45 -12.11 16.27 -11.16
N LYS A 46 -12.83 17.11 -11.92
CA LYS A 46 -13.24 16.78 -13.30
C LYS A 46 -12.02 16.49 -14.18
N MET A 47 -11.00 17.35 -14.15
CA MET A 47 -9.76 17.11 -14.88
C MET A 47 -8.96 15.92 -14.35
N MET A 48 -9.04 15.61 -13.04
CA MET A 48 -8.42 14.41 -12.47
C MET A 48 -9.06 13.12 -13.01
N GLY A 49 -10.40 13.10 -13.14
CA GLY A 49 -11.12 11.98 -13.75
C GLY A 49 -10.76 11.80 -15.22
N TRP A 50 -10.68 12.92 -15.95
CA TRP A 50 -10.21 12.95 -17.34
C TRP A 50 -8.79 12.40 -17.48
N ALA A 51 -7.86 12.86 -16.65
CA ALA A 51 -6.46 12.48 -16.71
C ALA A 51 -6.24 11.00 -16.39
N GLN A 52 -6.93 10.46 -15.38
CA GLN A 52 -6.85 9.02 -15.11
C GLN A 52 -7.40 8.19 -16.28
N MET A 53 -8.49 8.61 -16.92
CA MET A 53 -8.99 7.92 -18.12
C MET A 53 -8.00 8.01 -19.28
N HIS A 54 -7.32 9.14 -19.46
CA HIS A 54 -6.28 9.28 -20.49
C HIS A 54 -5.18 8.21 -20.36
N ASN A 55 -4.72 7.95 -19.14
CA ASN A 55 -3.66 6.97 -18.89
C ASN A 55 -4.17 5.54 -18.65
N HIS A 56 -5.42 5.36 -18.23
CA HIS A 56 -5.92 4.10 -17.66
C HIS A 56 -7.38 3.75 -18.01
N ALA A 57 -7.99 4.30 -19.05
CA ALA A 57 -9.42 4.11 -19.34
C ALA A 57 -9.91 2.66 -19.23
N ASP A 58 -9.25 1.73 -19.93
CA ASP A 58 -9.63 0.31 -19.92
C ASP A 58 -9.51 -0.31 -18.52
N LEU A 59 -8.46 0.06 -17.77
CA LEU A 59 -8.26 -0.41 -16.41
C LEU A 59 -9.33 0.18 -15.48
N MET A 60 -9.59 1.48 -15.51
CA MET A 60 -10.61 2.11 -14.65
C MET A 60 -11.98 1.50 -14.86
N LEU A 61 -12.41 1.33 -16.11
CA LEU A 61 -13.71 0.73 -16.42
C LEU A 61 -13.78 -0.74 -16.00
N LYS A 62 -12.70 -1.53 -16.18
CA LYS A 62 -12.60 -2.87 -15.61
C LYS A 62 -12.81 -2.84 -14.10
N LEU A 63 -12.09 -1.97 -13.39
CA LEU A 63 -12.13 -1.88 -11.94
C LEU A 63 -13.52 -1.50 -11.41
N TYR A 64 -14.18 -0.53 -12.03
CA TYR A 64 -15.55 -0.15 -11.66
C TYR A 64 -16.57 -1.23 -11.99
N GLY A 65 -16.42 -1.92 -13.13
CA GLY A 65 -17.30 -3.05 -13.46
C GLY A 65 -17.20 -4.22 -12.48
N GLU A 66 -15.98 -4.51 -12.03
CA GLU A 66 -15.73 -5.48 -10.96
C GLU A 66 -16.28 -5.02 -9.60
N ALA A 67 -16.10 -3.73 -9.27
CA ALA A 67 -16.58 -3.15 -8.02
C ALA A 67 -18.11 -3.15 -7.90
N ARG A 68 -18.82 -3.00 -9.03
CA ARG A 68 -20.27 -3.18 -9.13
C ARG A 68 -20.75 -4.62 -8.87
N ALA A 69 -19.83 -5.58 -8.72
CA ALA A 69 -20.13 -7.02 -8.66
C ALA A 69 -20.89 -7.50 -9.92
N LYS A 70 -20.49 -7.00 -11.10
CA LYS A 70 -21.13 -7.30 -12.39
C LYS A 70 -20.17 -7.87 -13.42
N SER A 71 -19.04 -8.43 -12.98
CA SER A 71 -18.02 -8.98 -13.87
C SER A 71 -18.59 -10.11 -14.73
N SER A 72 -19.39 -10.99 -14.11
CA SER A 72 -20.07 -12.10 -14.77
C SER A 72 -21.16 -11.64 -15.74
N GLU A 73 -21.82 -10.51 -15.46
CA GLU A 73 -22.80 -9.88 -16.37
C GLU A 73 -22.10 -9.27 -17.60
N TYR A 74 -21.02 -8.51 -17.38
CA TYR A 74 -20.34 -7.78 -18.44
C TYR A 74 -19.49 -8.68 -19.35
N TRP A 75 -18.71 -9.57 -18.74
CA TRP A 75 -17.65 -10.31 -19.43
C TRP A 75 -17.78 -11.83 -19.38
N GLY A 76 -18.82 -12.37 -18.73
CA GLY A 76 -19.03 -13.82 -18.67
C GLY A 76 -17.97 -14.58 -17.88
N VAL A 77 -17.30 -13.90 -16.94
CA VAL A 77 -16.36 -14.54 -16.01
C VAL A 77 -17.11 -15.28 -14.90
N ASP A 78 -16.41 -16.16 -14.17
CA ASP A 78 -16.95 -16.91 -13.04
C ASP A 78 -17.60 -15.96 -12.00
N SER A 79 -18.86 -16.24 -11.65
CA SER A 79 -19.69 -15.38 -10.79
C SER A 79 -19.28 -15.40 -9.31
N LYS A 80 -18.38 -16.28 -8.86
CA LYS A 80 -18.00 -16.39 -7.44
C LYS A 80 -17.51 -15.08 -6.86
N ARG A 81 -16.81 -14.25 -7.65
CA ARG A 81 -16.32 -12.96 -7.14
C ARG A 81 -17.48 -11.99 -6.91
N ASP A 82 -18.39 -11.88 -7.86
CA ASP A 82 -19.59 -11.05 -7.76
C ASP A 82 -20.48 -11.52 -6.58
N VAL A 83 -20.71 -12.83 -6.49
CA VAL A 83 -21.44 -13.47 -5.37
C VAL A 83 -20.80 -13.11 -4.04
N LEU A 84 -19.48 -13.19 -3.92
CA LEU A 84 -18.76 -12.92 -2.68
C LEU A 84 -18.90 -11.46 -2.25
N LEU A 85 -18.82 -10.50 -3.18
CA LEU A 85 -18.99 -9.07 -2.85
C LEU A 85 -20.39 -8.79 -2.27
N HIS A 86 -21.43 -9.39 -2.86
CA HIS A 86 -22.80 -9.32 -2.35
C HIS A 86 -22.97 -10.05 -1.01
N GLN A 87 -22.43 -11.26 -0.87
CA GLN A 87 -22.51 -12.03 0.38
C GLN A 87 -21.84 -11.33 1.57
N LEU A 88 -20.77 -10.57 1.31
CA LEU A 88 -20.06 -9.80 2.33
C LEU A 88 -20.77 -8.48 2.70
N GLY A 89 -21.81 -8.08 1.97
CA GLY A 89 -22.53 -6.82 2.20
C GLY A 89 -21.73 -5.57 1.82
N LEU A 90 -20.74 -5.70 0.93
CA LEU A 90 -19.81 -4.60 0.59
C LEU A 90 -20.48 -3.49 -0.21
N LEU A 91 -21.45 -3.83 -1.07
CA LEU A 91 -22.17 -2.83 -1.86
C LEU A 91 -23.08 -2.00 -0.97
N GLU A 92 -23.83 -2.63 -0.06
CA GLU A 92 -24.73 -1.95 0.88
C GLU A 92 -23.94 -1.06 1.85
N ALA A 93 -22.77 -1.52 2.31
CA ALA A 93 -21.88 -0.69 3.11
C ALA A 93 -21.35 0.52 2.32
N SER A 94 -21.10 0.35 1.02
CA SER A 94 -20.65 1.44 0.14
C SER A 94 -21.74 2.48 -0.11
N GLU A 95 -22.98 2.03 -0.34
CA GLU A 95 -24.14 2.90 -0.50
C GLU A 95 -24.38 3.74 0.76
N LYS A 96 -24.39 3.10 1.93
CA LYS A 96 -24.47 3.80 3.22
C LYS A 96 -23.32 4.78 3.43
N THR A 97 -22.10 4.38 3.07
CA THR A 97 -20.92 5.25 3.14
C THR A 97 -21.15 6.49 2.29
N PHE A 98 -21.55 6.33 1.02
CA PHE A 98 -21.84 7.43 0.12
C PHE A 98 -22.95 8.35 0.66
N GLU A 99 -24.05 7.79 1.15
CA GLU A 99 -25.16 8.54 1.75
C GLU A 99 -24.71 9.39 2.94
N SER A 100 -23.83 8.84 3.80
CA SER A 100 -23.33 9.51 5.01
C SER A 100 -22.21 10.54 4.76
N MET A 101 -21.66 10.62 3.55
CA MET A 101 -20.58 11.56 3.25
C MET A 101 -21.04 13.01 3.37
N GLU A 102 -20.11 13.88 3.74
CA GLU A 102 -20.29 15.32 3.64
C GLU A 102 -20.57 15.73 2.20
N GLU A 103 -21.42 16.74 2.01
CA GLU A 103 -21.84 17.21 0.67
C GLU A 103 -20.67 17.66 -0.20
N GLU A 104 -19.60 18.15 0.43
CA GLU A 104 -18.38 18.54 -0.27
C GLU A 104 -17.64 17.33 -0.89
N ASP A 105 -17.54 16.22 -0.16
CA ASP A 105 -16.93 14.99 -0.66
C ASP A 105 -17.76 14.39 -1.82
N LYS A 106 -19.11 14.42 -1.69
CA LYS A 106 -20.02 13.99 -2.76
C LYS A 106 -19.83 14.81 -4.04
N LYS A 107 -19.67 16.13 -3.93
CA LYS A 107 -19.43 17.02 -5.08
C LYS A 107 -18.10 16.73 -5.78
N ILE A 108 -17.05 16.47 -5.01
CA ILE A 108 -15.74 16.08 -5.54
C ILE A 108 -15.84 14.78 -6.33
N ILE A 109 -16.52 13.77 -5.77
CA ILE A 109 -16.75 12.48 -6.43
C ILE A 109 -17.59 12.66 -7.70
N ALA A 110 -18.65 13.46 -7.64
CA ALA A 110 -19.49 13.75 -8.81
C ALA A 110 -18.69 14.42 -9.94
N SER A 111 -17.84 15.40 -9.60
CA SER A 111 -17.00 16.10 -10.57
C SER A 111 -15.97 15.15 -11.21
N PHE A 112 -15.34 14.29 -10.40
CA PHE A 112 -14.44 13.25 -10.90
C PHE A 112 -15.12 12.30 -11.89
N VAL A 113 -16.34 11.86 -11.59
CA VAL A 113 -17.14 11.02 -12.50
C VAL A 113 -17.57 11.75 -13.76
N GLU A 114 -17.88 13.05 -13.69
CA GLU A 114 -18.14 13.87 -14.86
C GLU A 114 -16.93 13.86 -15.81
N GLY A 115 -15.72 14.01 -15.27
CA GLY A 115 -14.47 13.92 -16.02
C GLY A 115 -14.24 12.57 -16.70
N ILE A 116 -14.52 11.49 -15.97
CA ILE A 116 -14.43 10.12 -16.51
C ILE A 116 -15.36 9.94 -17.71
N ASN A 117 -16.62 10.33 -17.55
CA ASN A 117 -17.63 10.15 -18.59
C ASN A 117 -17.40 11.07 -19.79
N ALA A 118 -16.97 12.33 -19.56
CA ALA A 118 -16.60 13.25 -20.63
C ALA A 118 -15.44 12.69 -21.48
N TYR A 119 -14.39 12.15 -20.83
CA TYR A 119 -13.29 11.51 -21.56
C TYR A 119 -13.81 10.35 -22.41
N ALA A 120 -14.66 9.50 -21.83
CA ALA A 120 -15.19 8.33 -22.53
C ALA A 120 -16.07 8.69 -23.73
N GLU A 121 -16.85 9.77 -23.64
CA GLU A 121 -17.66 10.29 -24.75
C GLU A 121 -16.76 10.81 -25.87
N LYS A 122 -15.78 11.67 -25.55
CA LYS A 122 -14.90 12.28 -26.55
C LYS A 122 -13.92 11.27 -27.18
N ASN A 123 -13.46 10.29 -26.41
CA ASN A 123 -12.42 9.34 -26.80
C ASN A 123 -12.92 7.90 -26.89
N ALA A 124 -14.18 7.68 -27.26
CA ALA A 124 -14.80 6.35 -27.30
C ALA A 124 -14.00 5.31 -28.11
N ASN A 125 -13.24 5.74 -29.13
CA ASN A 125 -12.40 4.87 -29.95
C ASN A 125 -11.13 4.39 -29.25
N SER A 126 -10.67 5.05 -28.18
CA SER A 126 -9.50 4.62 -27.40
C SER A 126 -9.82 3.59 -26.33
N ILE A 127 -11.12 3.31 -26.10
CA ILE A 127 -11.62 2.39 -25.08
C ILE A 127 -11.97 1.05 -25.73
N ASP A 128 -11.47 -0.05 -25.17
CA ASP A 128 -11.81 -1.40 -25.62
C ASP A 128 -13.33 -1.63 -25.49
N GLU A 129 -13.94 -2.14 -26.56
CA GLU A 129 -15.38 -2.33 -26.69
C GLU A 129 -15.99 -3.09 -25.52
N LYS A 130 -15.27 -4.08 -24.97
CA LYS A 130 -15.77 -4.88 -23.85
C LYS A 130 -15.95 -4.08 -22.55
N TYR A 131 -15.21 -2.98 -22.36
CA TYR A 131 -15.26 -2.15 -21.16
C TYR A 131 -16.30 -1.04 -21.25
N LYS A 132 -16.77 -0.69 -22.46
CA LYS A 132 -17.83 0.30 -22.66
C LYS A 132 -19.15 -0.09 -22.00
N ALA A 133 -19.40 -1.37 -21.75
CA ALA A 133 -20.56 -1.87 -21.02
C ALA A 133 -20.68 -1.32 -19.58
N VAL A 134 -19.61 -0.74 -19.04
CA VAL A 134 -19.58 -0.12 -17.70
C VAL A 134 -20.05 1.34 -17.74
N LEU A 135 -20.02 1.99 -18.90
CA LEU A 135 -20.43 3.38 -19.05
C LEU A 135 -21.96 3.54 -19.02
N PRO A 136 -22.48 4.68 -18.50
CA PRO A 136 -21.74 5.72 -17.78
C PRO A 136 -21.36 5.28 -16.36
N VAL A 137 -20.22 5.77 -15.88
CA VAL A 137 -19.81 5.63 -14.47
C VAL A 137 -20.69 6.53 -13.60
N GLN A 138 -21.02 6.07 -12.39
CA GLN A 138 -21.84 6.76 -11.39
C GLN A 138 -20.99 7.11 -10.17
N SER A 139 -21.37 8.14 -9.41
CA SER A 139 -20.65 8.55 -8.19
C SER A 139 -20.46 7.43 -7.16
N VAL A 140 -21.47 6.57 -6.99
CA VAL A 140 -21.39 5.44 -6.06
C VAL A 140 -20.36 4.39 -6.49
N ASP A 141 -20.02 4.29 -7.79
CA ASP A 141 -19.01 3.33 -8.27
C ASP A 141 -17.62 3.63 -7.71
N ILE A 142 -17.33 4.90 -7.44
CA ILE A 142 -16.09 5.32 -6.80
C ILE A 142 -16.02 4.74 -5.38
N ILE A 143 -17.16 4.69 -4.67
CA ILE A 143 -17.23 4.13 -3.32
C ILE A 143 -17.23 2.61 -3.36
N TYR A 144 -17.91 1.97 -4.32
CA TYR A 144 -17.78 0.53 -4.53
C TYR A 144 -16.32 0.14 -4.75
N HIS A 145 -15.59 0.89 -5.59
CA HIS A 145 -14.18 0.62 -5.86
C HIS A 145 -13.30 0.87 -4.64
N ALA A 146 -13.46 2.02 -3.97
CA ALA A 146 -12.72 2.32 -2.74
C ALA A 146 -12.95 1.26 -1.67
N THR A 147 -14.20 0.86 -1.44
CA THR A 147 -14.56 -0.17 -0.47
C THR A 147 -13.98 -1.53 -0.85
N ARG A 148 -14.10 -1.93 -2.13
CA ARG A 148 -13.50 -3.17 -2.62
C ARG A 148 -11.99 -3.16 -2.38
N VAL A 149 -11.28 -2.14 -2.84
CA VAL A 149 -9.81 -2.08 -2.69
C VAL A 149 -9.42 -2.14 -1.21
N MET A 150 -10.00 -1.27 -0.38
CA MET A 150 -9.56 -1.07 1.00
C MET A 150 -10.01 -2.18 1.96
N TYR A 151 -11.23 -2.67 1.83
CA TYR A 151 -11.77 -3.70 2.72
C TYR A 151 -11.68 -5.08 2.11
N MET A 152 -12.03 -5.25 0.82
CA MET A 152 -11.95 -6.59 0.23
C MET A 152 -10.50 -7.01 -0.03
N GLU A 153 -9.70 -6.17 -0.69
CA GLU A 153 -8.39 -6.59 -1.19
C GLU A 153 -7.27 -6.46 -0.16
N PHE A 154 -7.18 -5.32 0.55
CA PHE A 154 -6.18 -5.12 1.60
C PHE A 154 -6.51 -5.89 2.89
N LEU A 155 -7.79 -6.05 3.23
CA LEU A 155 -8.22 -6.53 4.55
C LEU A 155 -8.76 -7.97 4.53
N ILE A 156 -9.89 -8.19 3.89
CA ILE A 156 -10.64 -9.46 3.95
C ILE A 156 -9.87 -10.57 3.22
N ASN A 157 -9.38 -10.33 2.00
CA ASN A 157 -8.64 -11.32 1.21
C ASN A 157 -7.35 -11.79 1.91
N ARG A 158 -6.70 -10.91 2.68
CA ARG A 158 -5.54 -11.26 3.50
C ARG A 158 -5.86 -12.33 4.55
N ASN A 159 -7.09 -12.29 5.09
CA ASN A 159 -7.51 -13.17 6.16
C ASN A 159 -8.30 -14.40 5.66
N LEU A 160 -8.93 -14.34 4.47
CA LEU A 160 -9.67 -15.46 3.89
C LEU A 160 -8.79 -16.65 3.48
N ARG A 161 -7.45 -16.52 3.46
CA ARG A 161 -6.48 -17.57 3.07
C ARG A 161 -6.77 -18.25 1.72
N THR A 162 -7.64 -17.68 0.89
CA THR A 162 -8.18 -18.38 -0.29
C THR A 162 -7.32 -18.24 -1.54
N VAL A 163 -6.53 -17.17 -1.72
CA VAL A 163 -5.75 -17.00 -2.98
C VAL A 163 -4.48 -16.14 -2.85
N GLN A 164 -4.17 -15.52 -1.70
CA GLN A 164 -3.03 -14.58 -1.65
C GLN A 164 -1.68 -15.32 -1.72
N GLN A 165 -1.09 -15.35 -2.93
CA GLN A 165 0.27 -15.85 -3.20
C GLN A 165 1.35 -14.81 -2.87
N TRP A 166 0.97 -13.64 -2.35
CA TRP A 166 1.88 -12.55 -2.02
C TRP A 166 1.38 -11.80 -0.77
N SER A 167 2.29 -11.07 -0.12
CA SER A 167 1.98 -10.23 1.05
C SER A 167 2.30 -8.77 0.73
N PRO A 168 1.44 -7.80 1.07
CA PRO A 168 1.74 -6.39 0.88
C PRO A 168 2.98 -5.96 1.66
N GLY A 169 3.91 -5.35 0.93
CA GLY A 169 5.09 -4.71 1.49
C GLY A 169 5.03 -3.20 1.30
N SER A 170 5.74 -2.45 2.12
CA SER A 170 6.06 -1.04 1.93
C SER A 170 7.24 -0.68 2.82
N ASN A 171 8.02 0.32 2.44
CA ASN A 171 8.93 1.02 3.34
C ASN A 171 8.50 2.48 3.48
N ALA A 172 8.74 3.04 4.66
CA ALA A 172 8.65 4.47 4.90
C ALA A 172 9.77 4.92 5.84
N TRP A 173 10.35 6.08 5.54
CA TRP A 173 11.24 6.80 6.45
C TRP A 173 10.78 8.23 6.62
N ALA A 174 10.93 8.76 7.83
CA ALA A 174 10.95 10.20 8.07
C ALA A 174 12.18 10.53 8.92
N VAL A 175 12.93 11.56 8.56
CA VAL A 175 14.08 12.06 9.32
C VAL A 175 13.95 13.55 9.52
N ASN A 176 14.37 14.04 10.69
CA ASN A 176 14.42 15.47 10.98
C ASN A 176 15.83 16.04 10.76
N GLY A 177 16.00 17.33 10.98
CA GLY A 177 17.18 18.12 10.69
C GLY A 177 18.44 17.67 11.43
N LYS A 178 18.29 16.88 12.52
CA LYS A 178 19.43 16.26 13.22
C LYS A 178 20.17 15.23 12.37
N LYS A 179 19.47 14.64 11.39
CA LYS A 179 19.99 13.58 10.52
C LYS A 179 20.44 14.10 9.16
N THR A 180 20.06 15.32 8.78
CA THR A 180 20.25 15.85 7.43
C THR A 180 21.34 16.93 7.39
N ALA A 181 21.99 17.08 6.23
CA ALA A 181 23.02 18.08 6.03
C ALA A 181 22.47 19.52 5.96
N SER A 182 21.23 19.65 5.49
CA SER A 182 20.56 20.94 5.32
C SER A 182 19.87 21.43 6.60
N GLY A 183 19.65 20.56 7.59
CA GLY A 183 18.79 20.83 8.74
C GLY A 183 17.30 20.74 8.43
N ASN A 184 16.91 20.36 7.21
CA ASN A 184 15.51 20.17 6.83
C ASN A 184 15.09 18.71 7.08
N SER A 185 13.80 18.49 7.34
CA SER A 185 13.24 17.15 7.42
C SER A 185 13.10 16.50 6.02
N MET A 186 13.12 15.17 5.97
CA MET A 186 12.92 14.40 4.74
C MET A 186 11.97 13.23 4.95
N LEU A 187 11.20 12.89 3.91
CA LEU A 187 10.25 11.79 3.86
C LEU A 187 10.54 10.85 2.70
N LEU A 188 10.41 9.55 2.93
CA LEU A 188 10.47 8.51 1.90
C LEU A 188 9.15 7.74 1.86
N ALA A 189 8.48 7.76 0.71
CA ALA A 189 7.37 6.90 0.36
C ALA A 189 7.86 5.75 -0.55
N ASN A 190 7.55 4.50 -0.19
CA ASN A 190 7.93 3.34 -1.00
C ASN A 190 6.99 2.13 -0.79
N PRO A 191 5.74 2.17 -1.29
CA PRO A 191 4.88 0.99 -1.34
C PRO A 191 5.46 -0.15 -2.22
N HIS A 192 5.13 -1.40 -1.87
CA HIS A 192 5.52 -2.62 -2.59
C HIS A 192 4.31 -3.47 -3.00
N LEU A 193 3.47 -2.92 -3.88
CA LEU A 193 2.26 -3.58 -4.37
C LEU A 193 2.52 -4.26 -5.74
N PRO A 194 1.65 -5.19 -6.17
CA PRO A 194 1.74 -5.81 -7.48
C PRO A 194 1.79 -4.81 -8.62
N TRP A 195 2.55 -5.14 -9.65
CA TRP A 195 2.68 -4.32 -10.85
C TRP A 195 1.57 -4.64 -11.86
N ASN A 196 0.33 -4.79 -11.40
CA ASN A 196 -0.84 -5.02 -12.23
C ASN A 196 -2.15 -4.67 -11.53
N ASP A 197 -3.19 -4.49 -12.34
CA ASP A 197 -4.58 -4.37 -11.90
C ASP A 197 -4.80 -3.23 -10.89
N PHE A 198 -5.71 -3.40 -9.93
CA PHE A 198 -6.06 -2.41 -8.90
C PHE A 198 -4.92 -2.02 -7.93
N TRP A 199 -3.75 -2.66 -8.02
CA TRP A 199 -2.57 -2.34 -7.22
C TRP A 199 -1.71 -1.23 -7.83
N LEU A 200 -2.04 -0.80 -9.04
CA LEU A 200 -1.30 0.24 -9.75
C LEU A 200 -1.60 1.62 -9.19
N PHE A 201 -0.54 2.40 -9.02
CA PHE A 201 -0.60 3.80 -8.65
C PHE A 201 -0.66 4.69 -9.89
N PHE A 202 -1.29 5.84 -9.74
CA PHE A 202 -1.31 6.96 -10.66
C PHE A 202 -0.75 8.19 -9.95
N GLU A 203 0.25 8.80 -10.57
CA GLU A 203 0.90 10.00 -10.08
C GLU A 203 0.30 11.25 -10.72
N ALA A 204 0.05 12.28 -9.92
CA ALA A 204 -0.58 13.53 -10.36
C ALA A 204 -0.20 14.71 -9.46
N HIS A 205 -0.39 15.91 -9.97
CA HIS A 205 -0.23 17.16 -9.23
C HIS A 205 -1.53 17.98 -9.30
N LEU A 206 -2.13 18.25 -8.13
CA LEU A 206 -3.44 18.90 -8.00
C LEU A 206 -3.29 20.32 -7.46
N ILE A 207 -3.66 21.33 -8.26
CA ILE A 207 -3.33 22.73 -7.99
C ILE A 207 -4.57 23.62 -8.11
N THR A 208 -4.88 24.33 -7.03
CA THR A 208 -5.86 25.43 -6.98
C THR A 208 -5.28 26.60 -6.20
N ALA A 209 -6.04 27.70 -6.04
CA ALA A 209 -5.60 28.84 -5.22
C ALA A 209 -5.28 28.45 -3.76
N ASN A 210 -5.94 27.40 -3.25
CA ASN A 210 -5.86 26.97 -1.85
C ASN A 210 -5.25 25.57 -1.69
N ASN A 211 -4.78 24.95 -2.78
CA ASN A 211 -4.26 23.58 -2.77
C ASN A 211 -3.09 23.45 -3.75
N ASN A 212 -2.05 22.73 -3.35
CA ASN A 212 -0.88 22.48 -4.18
C ASN A 212 -0.29 21.13 -3.75
N LEU A 213 -0.90 20.05 -4.23
CA LEU A 213 -0.72 18.70 -3.69
C LEU A 213 -0.18 17.76 -4.76
N TYR A 214 1.05 17.29 -4.58
CA TYR A 214 1.72 16.35 -5.47
C TYR A 214 1.79 14.96 -4.85
N GLY A 215 1.55 13.91 -5.62
CA GLY A 215 1.71 12.56 -5.11
C GLY A 215 1.09 11.47 -5.98
N ALA A 216 0.71 10.36 -5.33
CA ALA A 216 0.16 9.20 -5.97
C ALA A 216 -1.12 8.68 -5.28
N THR A 217 -2.00 8.09 -6.08
CA THR A 217 -3.19 7.36 -5.64
C THR A 217 -3.31 6.02 -6.34
N LEU A 218 -4.11 5.08 -5.83
CA LEU A 218 -4.44 3.89 -6.59
C LEU A 218 -5.38 4.26 -7.74
N VAL A 219 -5.16 3.68 -8.92
CA VAL A 219 -5.98 3.93 -10.11
C VAL A 219 -7.47 3.74 -9.78
N GLY A 220 -8.29 4.71 -10.17
CA GLY A 220 -9.72 4.73 -9.92
C GLY A 220 -10.15 5.49 -8.66
N LEU A 221 -9.22 6.00 -7.84
CA LEU A 221 -9.52 6.83 -6.68
C LEU A 221 -9.29 8.32 -6.98
N PRO A 222 -10.12 9.24 -6.46
CA PRO A 222 -10.01 10.67 -6.79
C PRO A 222 -8.93 11.41 -5.98
N THR A 223 -8.63 10.97 -4.75
CA THR A 223 -7.73 11.67 -3.82
C THR A 223 -6.37 11.01 -3.74
N LEU A 224 -5.30 11.81 -3.60
CA LEU A 224 -3.94 11.31 -3.40
C LEU A 224 -3.79 10.68 -2.00
N GLY A 225 -3.43 9.41 -1.96
CA GLY A 225 -3.23 8.66 -0.71
C GLY A 225 -1.82 8.78 -0.15
N ILE A 226 -0.82 9.03 -1.01
CA ILE A 226 0.56 9.36 -0.65
C ILE A 226 0.84 10.70 -1.30
N ALA A 227 1.15 11.73 -0.53
CA ALA A 227 1.35 13.06 -1.10
C ALA A 227 2.19 13.98 -0.22
N PHE A 228 2.57 15.10 -0.83
CA PHE A 228 3.15 16.24 -0.15
C PHE A 228 2.67 17.54 -0.79
N ASN A 229 2.70 18.61 0.00
CA ASN A 229 2.57 19.99 -0.43
C ASN A 229 3.81 20.78 0.03
N GLU A 230 3.80 22.11 -0.07
CA GLU A 230 4.95 22.93 0.35
C GLU A 230 5.17 22.96 1.88
N ASN A 231 4.20 22.48 2.65
CA ASN A 231 4.22 22.51 4.11
C ASN A 231 4.62 21.18 4.71
N LEU A 232 4.07 20.08 4.19
CA LEU A 232 4.15 18.76 4.77
C LEU A 232 3.98 17.65 3.75
N GLY A 233 4.28 16.42 4.16
CA GLY A 233 3.92 15.24 3.38
C GLY A 233 3.74 14.01 4.25
N TRP A 234 3.11 13.00 3.65
CA TRP A 234 2.86 11.72 4.30
C TRP A 234 2.95 10.54 3.34
N THR A 235 3.17 9.38 3.92
CA THR A 235 3.11 8.10 3.24
C THR A 235 2.45 7.05 4.12
N HIS A 236 2.11 5.92 3.50
CA HIS A 236 1.54 4.77 4.16
C HIS A 236 2.43 3.53 4.06
N THR A 237 2.35 2.68 5.07
CA THR A 237 2.73 1.28 4.98
C THR A 237 1.59 0.42 5.50
N VAL A 238 1.40 -0.78 4.93
CA VAL A 238 0.46 -1.75 5.52
C VAL A 238 0.95 -2.13 6.91
N ASN A 239 0.05 -2.06 7.89
CA ASN A 239 0.35 -2.40 9.27
C ASN A 239 -0.09 -3.83 9.61
N THR A 240 0.34 -4.29 10.79
CA THR A 240 0.04 -5.62 11.30
C THR A 240 -1.33 -5.73 11.95
N LEU A 241 -2.19 -4.72 11.83
CA LEU A 241 -3.50 -4.66 12.45
C LEU A 241 -4.34 -5.91 12.12
N ASP A 242 -4.98 -6.49 13.13
CA ASP A 242 -6.02 -7.51 12.96
C ASP A 242 -7.41 -6.96 13.32
N ASN A 243 -8.27 -6.83 12.31
CA ASN A 243 -9.60 -6.24 12.43
C ASN A 243 -10.67 -6.97 11.61
N VAL A 244 -10.38 -8.18 11.11
CA VAL A 244 -11.37 -9.04 10.44
C VAL A 244 -11.41 -10.36 11.18
N ASP A 245 -12.57 -10.68 11.75
CA ASP A 245 -12.74 -11.84 12.60
C ASP A 245 -13.68 -12.86 11.97
N PHE A 246 -13.32 -14.14 12.10
CA PHE A 246 -14.15 -15.27 11.66
C PHE A 246 -14.68 -16.01 12.87
N TYR A 247 -15.98 -16.29 12.86
CA TYR A 247 -16.66 -17.01 13.94
C TYR A 247 -17.26 -18.31 13.41
N GLU A 248 -17.00 -19.43 14.09
CA GLU A 248 -17.72 -20.68 13.83
C GLU A 248 -18.94 -20.75 14.76
N LEU A 249 -20.12 -20.76 14.16
CA LEU A 249 -21.41 -20.77 14.83
C LEU A 249 -22.07 -22.15 14.72
N SER A 250 -22.75 -22.59 15.78
CA SER A 250 -23.68 -23.71 15.71
C SER A 250 -25.02 -23.24 15.14
N ILE A 251 -25.52 -23.95 14.13
CA ILE A 251 -26.74 -23.61 13.40
C ILE A 251 -27.75 -24.75 13.41
N LYS A 252 -29.04 -24.39 13.33
CA LYS A 252 -30.15 -25.33 13.14
C LYS A 252 -31.20 -24.67 12.24
N ASN A 253 -31.41 -25.21 11.05
CA ASN A 253 -32.21 -24.56 10.01
C ASN A 253 -31.68 -23.12 9.78
N ASP A 254 -32.57 -22.13 9.61
CA ASP A 254 -32.21 -20.71 9.48
C ASP A 254 -32.01 -20.00 10.83
N THR A 255 -31.46 -20.70 11.82
CA THR A 255 -31.14 -20.13 13.15
C THR A 255 -29.73 -20.46 13.58
N TYR A 256 -29.12 -19.58 14.39
CA TYR A 256 -27.81 -19.76 15.01
C TYR A 256 -27.92 -19.64 16.53
N LEU A 257 -27.04 -20.34 17.24
CA LEU A 257 -26.97 -20.32 18.69
C LEU A 257 -26.20 -19.07 19.18
N ILE A 258 -26.84 -18.26 20.03
CA ILE A 258 -26.21 -17.16 20.76
C ILE A 258 -26.71 -17.14 22.21
N ASP A 259 -25.79 -17.11 23.16
CA ASP A 259 -26.02 -17.11 24.62
C ASP A 259 -27.09 -18.14 25.07
N GLY A 260 -27.03 -19.36 24.49
CA GLY A 260 -27.93 -20.46 24.81
C GLY A 260 -29.29 -20.43 24.10
N GLN A 261 -29.56 -19.45 23.24
CA GLN A 261 -30.80 -19.34 22.47
C GLN A 261 -30.56 -19.37 20.96
N TYR A 262 -31.44 -20.03 20.22
CA TYR A 262 -31.42 -19.98 18.75
C TYR A 262 -32.13 -18.72 18.25
N LYS A 263 -31.40 -17.86 17.53
CA LYS A 263 -31.91 -16.65 16.88
C LYS A 263 -31.94 -16.86 15.37
N LYS A 264 -32.93 -16.29 14.67
CA LYS A 264 -33.03 -16.36 13.21
C LYS A 264 -31.95 -15.52 12.54
N PHE A 265 -31.42 -16.01 11.42
CA PHE A 265 -30.66 -15.15 10.51
C PHE A 265 -31.53 -14.05 9.94
N GLU A 266 -30.93 -12.90 9.67
CA GLU A 266 -31.45 -11.96 8.69
C GLU A 266 -31.11 -12.52 7.30
N ILE A 267 -32.13 -12.78 6.48
CA ILE A 267 -31.96 -13.41 5.17
C ILE A 267 -32.50 -12.46 4.11
N ASP A 268 -31.65 -12.19 3.12
CA ASP A 268 -31.97 -11.42 1.94
C ASP A 268 -31.52 -12.21 0.70
N SER A 269 -32.16 -11.95 -0.44
CA SER A 269 -31.82 -12.60 -1.69
C SER A 269 -31.86 -11.61 -2.83
N MET A 270 -30.81 -11.59 -3.64
CA MET A 270 -30.70 -10.69 -4.77
C MET A 270 -30.31 -11.45 -6.03
N PRO A 271 -30.83 -11.06 -7.20
CA PRO A 271 -30.44 -11.67 -8.44
C PRO A 271 -29.13 -11.07 -8.97
N ILE A 272 -28.26 -11.92 -9.47
CA ILE A 272 -27.14 -11.55 -10.33
C ILE A 272 -27.36 -12.11 -11.73
N LEU A 273 -26.73 -11.49 -12.73
CA LEU A 273 -26.80 -11.89 -14.13
C LEU A 273 -25.46 -12.48 -14.56
N VAL A 274 -25.47 -13.66 -15.16
CA VAL A 274 -24.28 -14.35 -15.67
C VAL A 274 -24.38 -14.46 -17.18
N LYS A 275 -23.43 -13.86 -17.88
CA LYS A 275 -23.36 -13.94 -19.34
C LYS A 275 -22.88 -15.31 -19.79
N THR A 276 -23.64 -15.90 -20.71
CA THR A 276 -23.34 -17.15 -21.40
C THR A 276 -23.20 -16.86 -22.89
N ASP A 277 -22.74 -17.84 -23.68
CA ASP A 277 -22.57 -17.68 -25.13
C ASP A 277 -23.85 -17.27 -25.88
N ALA A 278 -25.03 -17.56 -25.31
CA ALA A 278 -26.33 -17.33 -25.96
C ALA A 278 -27.25 -16.33 -25.25
N SER A 279 -27.06 -16.05 -23.95
CA SER A 279 -27.99 -15.22 -23.16
C SER A 279 -27.43 -14.79 -21.79
N LEU A 280 -28.17 -13.95 -21.05
CA LEU A 280 -27.94 -13.69 -19.63
C LEU A 280 -28.76 -14.66 -18.78
N LYS A 281 -28.10 -15.45 -17.94
CA LYS A 281 -28.72 -16.35 -16.96
C LYS A 281 -28.86 -15.62 -15.62
N LYS A 282 -30.03 -15.70 -14.99
CA LYS A 282 -30.27 -15.18 -13.64
C LYS A 282 -29.83 -16.22 -12.60
N GLU A 283 -28.98 -15.83 -11.66
CA GLU A 283 -28.62 -16.62 -10.48
C GLU A 283 -29.02 -15.86 -9.20
N MET A 284 -29.50 -16.57 -8.18
CA MET A 284 -29.92 -15.95 -6.92
C MET A 284 -28.78 -16.06 -5.90
N VAL A 285 -28.33 -14.93 -5.38
CA VAL A 285 -27.41 -14.86 -4.25
C VAL A 285 -28.23 -14.77 -2.99
N ILE A 286 -28.03 -15.73 -2.09
CA ILE A 286 -28.62 -15.71 -0.75
C ILE A 286 -27.57 -15.10 0.19
N LYS A 287 -27.96 -14.02 0.86
CA LYS A 287 -27.17 -13.31 1.85
C LYS A 287 -27.80 -13.59 3.22
N LYS A 288 -27.02 -14.14 4.14
CA LYS A 288 -27.44 -14.39 5.53
C LYS A 288 -26.55 -13.60 6.48
N GLN A 289 -27.15 -12.98 7.49
CA GLN A 289 -26.45 -12.23 8.52
C GLN A 289 -26.87 -12.69 9.92
N SER A 290 -25.89 -12.76 10.81
CA SER A 290 -26.03 -13.02 12.25
C SER A 290 -25.53 -11.82 13.05
N ASP A 291 -25.71 -11.85 14.38
CA ASP A 291 -25.07 -10.85 15.26
C ASP A 291 -23.53 -10.86 15.16
N PHE A 292 -22.95 -12.02 14.81
CA PHE A 292 -21.50 -12.18 14.63
C PHE A 292 -21.00 -11.67 13.27
N GLY A 293 -21.88 -11.42 12.29
CA GLY A 293 -21.51 -10.93 10.95
C GLY A 293 -22.16 -11.71 9.81
N MET A 294 -21.60 -11.53 8.60
CA MET A 294 -22.11 -12.14 7.36
C MET A 294 -21.75 -13.62 7.28
N ILE A 295 -22.67 -14.48 6.87
CA ILE A 295 -22.40 -15.90 6.70
C ILE A 295 -21.73 -16.13 5.33
N VAL A 296 -20.50 -16.63 5.34
CA VAL A 296 -19.70 -16.91 4.12
C VAL A 296 -19.61 -18.40 3.79
N ARG A 297 -19.95 -19.27 4.74
CA ARG A 297 -19.95 -20.71 4.54
C ARG A 297 -20.91 -21.39 5.51
N GLU A 298 -21.65 -22.38 5.03
CA GLU A 298 -22.46 -23.30 5.84
C GLU A 298 -22.02 -24.73 5.54
N SER A 299 -21.96 -25.59 6.57
CA SER A 299 -21.60 -27.00 6.42
C SER A 299 -22.16 -27.82 7.58
N GLY A 300 -23.18 -28.63 7.30
CA GLY A 300 -23.85 -29.42 8.34
C GLY A 300 -24.57 -28.54 9.36
N ASP A 301 -24.24 -28.72 10.64
CA ASP A 301 -24.76 -27.95 11.78
C ASP A 301 -23.87 -26.75 12.16
N LYS A 302 -22.99 -26.33 11.25
CA LYS A 302 -22.07 -25.21 11.44
C LYS A 302 -22.15 -24.16 10.35
N ALA A 303 -21.87 -22.91 10.72
CA ALA A 303 -21.64 -21.79 9.80
C ALA A 303 -20.38 -21.01 10.17
N ILE A 304 -19.74 -20.41 9.17
CA ILE A 304 -18.68 -19.42 9.36
C ILE A 304 -19.26 -18.04 9.08
N ALA A 305 -19.25 -17.19 10.11
CA ALA A 305 -19.55 -15.76 10.00
C ALA A 305 -18.25 -14.95 9.88
N ILE A 306 -18.26 -13.89 9.07
CA ILE A 306 -17.19 -12.90 8.99
C ILE A 306 -17.69 -11.55 9.48
N ARG A 307 -16.86 -10.89 10.30
CA ARG A 307 -17.06 -9.51 10.74
C ARG A 307 -15.88 -8.67 10.34
N TRP A 308 -16.14 -7.54 9.70
CA TRP A 308 -15.12 -6.63 9.18
C TRP A 308 -15.51 -5.17 9.47
N PRO A 309 -14.58 -4.21 9.51
CA PRO A 309 -14.88 -2.83 9.89
C PRO A 309 -15.66 -2.10 8.80
N ASN A 310 -16.47 -1.10 9.15
CA ASN A 310 -17.32 -0.35 8.20
C ASN A 310 -18.52 -1.09 7.61
N MET A 311 -18.96 -2.21 8.21
CA MET A 311 -20.23 -2.84 7.80
C MET A 311 -21.45 -1.91 7.98
N ASP A 312 -21.34 -0.88 8.83
CA ASP A 312 -22.37 0.15 9.00
C ASP A 312 -22.28 1.31 8.00
N GLY A 313 -21.21 1.35 7.18
CA GLY A 313 -21.02 2.33 6.12
C GLY A 313 -20.89 3.76 6.62
N LYS A 314 -20.09 4.00 7.66
CA LYS A 314 -19.86 5.36 8.21
C LYS A 314 -18.47 5.92 7.95
N LEU A 315 -17.60 5.13 7.33
CA LEU A 315 -16.18 5.44 7.23
C LEU A 315 -15.83 5.91 5.82
N ASN A 316 -15.33 7.14 5.75
CA ASN A 316 -15.01 7.82 4.51
C ASN A 316 -13.50 8.08 4.40
N ALA A 317 -12.77 7.10 3.85
CA ALA A 317 -11.33 7.20 3.60
C ALA A 317 -10.95 8.37 2.66
N ILE A 318 -11.78 8.66 1.65
CA ILE A 318 -11.57 9.75 0.69
C ILE A 318 -11.58 11.10 1.42
N GLY A 319 -12.56 11.31 2.30
CA GLY A 319 -12.66 12.53 3.11
C GLY A 319 -11.50 12.71 4.09
N GLN A 320 -10.95 11.63 4.65
CA GLN A 320 -9.76 11.71 5.48
C GLN A 320 -8.51 12.11 4.67
N TRP A 321 -8.24 11.47 3.53
CA TRP A 321 -7.10 11.84 2.69
C TRP A 321 -7.20 13.27 2.16
N ARG A 322 -8.41 13.73 1.83
CA ARG A 322 -8.64 15.14 1.45
C ARG A 322 -8.25 16.09 2.58
N ALA A 323 -8.71 15.82 3.80
CA ALA A 323 -8.36 16.62 4.96
C ALA A 323 -6.86 16.60 5.28
N MET A 324 -6.18 15.47 5.05
CA MET A 324 -4.72 15.38 5.19
C MET A 324 -4.00 16.26 4.16
N GLY A 325 -4.48 16.31 2.90
CA GLY A 325 -3.92 17.16 1.85
C GLY A 325 -4.16 18.66 2.04
N GLN A 326 -5.25 19.03 2.73
CA GLN A 326 -5.58 20.41 3.07
C GLN A 326 -4.82 20.93 4.29
N ALA A 327 -4.21 20.05 5.08
CA ALA A 327 -3.44 20.46 6.25
C ALA A 327 -2.19 21.26 5.85
N SER A 328 -1.94 22.34 6.60
CA SER A 328 -0.79 23.23 6.44
C SER A 328 0.22 23.11 7.57
N ASN A 329 -0.10 22.33 8.62
CA ASN A 329 0.74 22.09 9.77
C ASN A 329 0.39 20.77 10.48
N LEU A 330 1.23 20.37 11.43
CA LEU A 330 1.07 19.13 12.20
C LEU A 330 -0.24 19.05 13.00
N GLU A 331 -0.75 20.17 13.51
CA GLU A 331 -1.99 20.19 14.30
C GLU A 331 -3.20 19.85 13.42
N GLU A 332 -3.32 20.53 12.28
CA GLU A 332 -4.35 20.24 11.27
C GLU A 332 -4.22 18.81 10.72
N PHE A 333 -3.00 18.35 10.48
CA PHE A 333 -2.76 16.99 10.00
C PHE A 333 -3.19 15.93 11.04
N LYS A 334 -2.95 16.17 12.33
CA LYS A 334 -3.44 15.30 13.41
C LYS A 334 -4.97 15.33 13.49
N ALA A 335 -5.61 16.47 13.33
CA ALA A 335 -7.07 16.55 13.26
C ALA A 335 -7.64 15.75 12.08
N ALA A 336 -6.92 15.70 10.95
CA ALA A 336 -7.26 14.83 9.83
C ALA A 336 -7.07 13.34 10.18
N ILE A 337 -5.99 12.96 10.88
CA ILE A 337 -5.79 11.59 11.40
C ILE A 337 -6.94 11.20 12.35
N ASP A 338 -7.38 12.10 13.22
CA ASP A 338 -8.40 11.85 14.24
C ASP A 338 -9.79 11.56 13.64
N LYS A 339 -10.02 11.84 12.34
CA LYS A 339 -11.19 11.33 11.60
C LYS A 339 -11.23 9.79 11.60
N ASN A 340 -10.07 9.14 11.71
CA ASN A 340 -9.89 7.69 11.84
C ASN A 340 -10.69 6.87 10.82
N ALA A 341 -10.83 7.34 9.58
CA ALA A 341 -11.66 6.73 8.54
C ALA A 341 -10.92 5.70 7.66
N LEU A 342 -9.59 5.66 7.68
CA LEU A 342 -8.82 4.61 7.00
C LEU A 342 -9.00 3.24 7.69
N PRO A 343 -9.22 2.13 6.98
CA PRO A 343 -9.42 0.81 7.59
C PRO A 343 -8.15 0.22 8.19
N LEU A 344 -7.00 0.56 7.63
CA LEU A 344 -5.67 0.16 8.04
C LEU A 344 -4.68 1.25 7.61
N PHE A 345 -3.38 0.95 7.74
CA PHE A 345 -2.20 1.74 7.38
C PHE A 345 -1.53 2.44 8.54
N ASN A 346 -0.21 2.27 8.62
CA ASN A 346 0.61 3.24 9.31
C ASN A 346 0.59 4.56 8.53
N VAL A 347 0.70 5.67 9.23
CA VAL A 347 0.92 7.01 8.67
C VAL A 347 2.29 7.48 9.13
N ILE A 348 3.15 7.82 8.18
CA ILE A 348 4.46 8.42 8.43
C ILE A 348 4.43 9.81 7.81
N TYR A 349 4.86 10.81 8.57
CA TYR A 349 4.73 12.23 8.24
C TYR A 349 6.03 12.98 8.44
N SER A 350 6.25 14.02 7.63
CA SER A 350 7.34 14.98 7.79
C SER A 350 6.89 16.39 7.35
N ASP A 351 7.44 17.44 7.94
CA ASP A 351 7.10 18.83 7.54
C ASP A 351 8.24 19.85 7.58
N LYS A 352 7.97 21.03 7.00
CA LYS A 352 8.93 22.15 6.92
C LYS A 352 9.34 22.75 8.27
N ASN A 353 8.62 22.42 9.35
CA ASN A 353 8.92 22.85 10.71
C ASN A 353 9.71 21.79 11.48
N ASP A 354 10.33 20.87 10.75
CA ASP A 354 11.19 19.80 11.26
C ASP A 354 10.48 18.76 12.14
N ASN A 355 9.16 18.61 11.98
CA ASN A 355 8.42 17.57 12.66
C ASN A 355 8.41 16.28 11.86
N ILE A 356 8.50 15.15 12.56
CA ILE A 356 8.26 13.80 12.05
C ILE A 356 7.28 13.07 12.97
N LEU A 357 6.37 12.30 12.37
CA LEU A 357 5.34 11.56 13.12
C LEU A 357 5.18 10.14 12.58
N TYR A 358 4.91 9.22 13.51
CA TYR A 358 4.44 7.87 13.26
C TYR A 358 3.07 7.67 13.92
N HIS A 359 2.14 7.07 13.19
CA HIS A 359 0.84 6.67 13.71
C HIS A 359 0.44 5.28 13.16
N PHE A 360 0.16 4.33 14.04
CA PHE A 360 -0.42 3.03 13.70
C PHE A 360 -1.92 3.20 13.47
N GLY A 361 -2.30 3.64 12.28
CA GLY A 361 -3.68 3.98 11.94
C GLY A 361 -4.56 2.79 11.56
N GLY A 362 -5.87 2.96 11.70
CA GLY A 362 -6.84 1.97 11.26
C GLY A 362 -8.00 1.78 12.23
N HIS A 363 -8.98 1.00 11.78
CA HIS A 363 -10.12 0.62 12.60
C HIS A 363 -9.78 -0.61 13.43
N VAL A 364 -9.27 -0.38 14.63
CA VAL A 364 -8.89 -1.43 15.58
C VAL A 364 -10.08 -1.74 16.49
N PRO A 365 -10.72 -2.92 16.39
CA PRO A 365 -11.85 -3.25 17.24
C PRO A 365 -11.43 -3.39 18.71
N GLU A 366 -12.30 -2.99 19.62
CA GLU A 366 -12.11 -3.26 21.05
C GLU A 366 -12.45 -4.72 21.34
N LYS A 367 -11.42 -5.57 21.35
CA LYS A 367 -11.54 -7.02 21.47
C LYS A 367 -11.27 -7.50 22.91
N ASN A 368 -11.91 -8.60 23.33
CA ASN A 368 -11.58 -9.28 24.59
C ASN A 368 -10.43 -10.29 24.39
N GLY A 369 -9.62 -10.55 25.43
CA GLY A 369 -8.48 -11.46 25.30
C GLY A 369 -7.29 -10.85 24.54
N ASP A 370 -6.32 -11.70 24.20
CA ASP A 370 -5.06 -11.34 23.58
C ASP A 370 -5.04 -11.58 22.07
N TRP A 371 -3.92 -11.23 21.42
CA TRP A 371 -3.69 -11.41 19.98
C TRP A 371 -4.05 -12.81 19.49
N GLU A 372 -3.56 -13.86 20.17
CA GLU A 372 -3.66 -15.25 19.74
C GLU A 372 -5.10 -15.75 19.69
N LYS A 373 -5.98 -15.28 20.60
CA LYS A 373 -7.41 -15.64 20.58
C LYS A 373 -8.07 -15.33 19.24
N TRP A 374 -7.69 -14.23 18.60
CA TRP A 374 -8.32 -13.72 17.38
C TRP A 374 -7.64 -14.21 16.10
N GLN A 375 -6.56 -14.99 16.22
CA GLN A 375 -5.88 -15.54 15.06
C GLN A 375 -6.62 -16.76 14.52
N GLY A 376 -7.44 -16.55 13.48
CA GLY A 376 -8.11 -17.61 12.73
C GLY A 376 -9.63 -17.61 12.92
N ILE A 377 -10.21 -18.82 13.02
CA ILE A 377 -11.65 -19.01 13.21
C ILE A 377 -11.89 -19.26 14.69
N LEU A 378 -12.71 -18.41 15.31
CA LEU A 378 -13.10 -18.50 16.72
C LEU A 378 -14.44 -19.25 16.85
N PRO A 379 -14.47 -20.50 17.36
CA PRO A 379 -15.71 -21.17 17.69
C PRO A 379 -16.36 -20.49 18.89
N THR A 380 -17.58 -19.98 18.72
CA THR A 380 -18.27 -19.30 19.81
C THR A 380 -19.79 -19.32 19.63
N SER A 381 -20.47 -19.16 20.76
CA SER A 381 -21.87 -18.77 20.83
C SER A 381 -22.08 -17.61 21.81
N SER A 382 -21.01 -16.99 22.32
CA SER A 382 -21.14 -15.93 23.31
C SER A 382 -21.19 -14.56 22.66
N SER A 383 -22.20 -13.76 23.00
CA SER A 383 -22.25 -12.35 22.56
C SER A 383 -21.09 -11.50 23.06
N LYS A 384 -20.33 -11.98 24.07
CA LYS A 384 -19.12 -11.32 24.59
C LYS A 384 -17.96 -11.29 23.59
N ASP A 385 -17.98 -12.16 22.58
CA ASP A 385 -16.97 -12.20 21.52
C ASP A 385 -17.34 -11.31 20.32
N ILE A 386 -18.47 -10.61 20.39
CA ILE A 386 -18.88 -9.64 19.36
C ILE A 386 -18.36 -8.26 19.77
N TRP A 387 -17.35 -7.77 19.07
CA TRP A 387 -16.85 -6.40 19.28
C TRP A 387 -17.87 -5.36 18.75
N LYS A 388 -18.01 -4.26 19.49
CA LYS A 388 -19.07 -3.24 19.27
C LYS A 388 -18.53 -1.83 18.97
N GLY A 389 -17.22 -1.63 19.05
CA GLY A 389 -16.59 -0.33 18.86
C GLY A 389 -15.14 -0.47 18.45
N TYR A 390 -14.53 0.68 18.19
CA TYR A 390 -13.13 0.80 17.78
C TYR A 390 -12.42 1.79 18.69
N TYR A 391 -11.13 1.56 18.90
CA TYR A 391 -10.30 2.56 19.56
C TYR A 391 -10.29 3.85 18.74
N PRO A 392 -10.41 5.03 19.37
CA PRO A 392 -10.16 6.29 18.69
C PRO A 392 -8.66 6.40 18.33
N ALA A 393 -8.33 7.16 17.29
CA ALA A 393 -6.95 7.33 16.81
C ALA A 393 -5.96 7.72 17.93
N SER A 394 -6.38 8.57 18.86
CA SER A 394 -5.59 9.00 20.03
C SER A 394 -5.21 7.89 21.01
N LYS A 395 -5.81 6.71 20.92
CA LYS A 395 -5.48 5.52 21.74
C LYS A 395 -4.62 4.50 20.98
N LEU A 396 -4.33 4.74 19.71
CA LEU A 396 -3.50 3.86 18.90
C LEU A 396 -2.01 4.21 19.02
N PRO A 397 -1.10 3.23 18.86
CA PRO A 397 0.36 3.44 18.90
C PRO A 397 0.82 4.60 18.01
N SER A 398 1.34 5.66 18.62
CA SER A 398 1.72 6.90 17.92
C SER A 398 2.80 7.64 18.68
N TYR A 399 3.66 8.37 17.97
CA TYR A 399 4.62 9.30 18.58
C TYR A 399 5.14 10.33 17.57
N ILE A 400 5.67 11.42 18.12
CA ILE A 400 6.11 12.61 17.38
C ILE A 400 7.54 12.91 17.81
N ASN A 401 8.40 13.28 16.87
CA ASN A 401 9.75 13.79 17.10
C ASN A 401 10.58 12.94 18.08
N PRO A 402 10.85 11.66 17.77
CA PRO A 402 11.72 10.86 18.61
C PRO A 402 13.13 11.45 18.71
N ASP A 403 13.78 11.28 19.87
CA ASP A 403 15.10 11.89 20.15
C ASP A 403 16.17 11.49 19.13
N SER A 404 16.03 10.27 18.59
CA SER A 404 16.85 9.68 17.52
C SER A 404 16.87 10.52 16.24
N GLY A 405 15.84 11.34 16.01
CA GLY A 405 15.65 12.15 14.80
C GLY A 405 15.20 11.36 13.58
N TRP A 406 14.77 10.10 13.74
CA TRP A 406 14.33 9.27 12.62
C TRP A 406 13.17 8.34 13.01
N ILE A 407 12.36 8.01 12.00
CA ILE A 407 11.24 7.06 12.03
C ILE A 407 11.37 6.14 10.83
N GLN A 408 11.13 4.84 11.04
CA GLN A 408 11.01 3.85 9.98
C GLN A 408 9.76 3.00 10.15
N ASN A 409 9.17 2.54 9.06
CA ASN A 409 8.34 1.34 9.12
C ASN A 409 8.52 0.52 7.85
N ALA A 410 8.66 -0.79 8.01
CA ALA A 410 8.77 -1.74 6.92
C ALA A 410 7.77 -2.91 7.11
N ASN A 411 6.53 -2.55 7.47
CA ASN A 411 5.43 -3.45 7.84
C ASN A 411 5.64 -4.24 9.14
N ASP A 412 6.65 -3.88 9.93
CA ASP A 412 6.76 -4.34 11.31
C ASP A 412 5.68 -3.69 12.20
N PRO A 413 5.31 -4.36 13.31
CA PRO A 413 4.58 -3.76 14.42
C PRO A 413 5.15 -2.42 14.91
N PRO A 414 4.34 -1.61 15.61
CA PRO A 414 4.66 -0.19 15.89
C PRO A 414 5.81 0.05 16.88
N PHE A 415 6.37 -1.00 17.47
CA PHE A 415 7.26 -0.92 18.61
C PHE A 415 8.74 -0.71 18.24
N THR A 416 9.09 -0.92 16.97
CA THR A 416 10.49 -0.87 16.46
C THR A 416 10.69 0.19 15.37
N SER A 417 9.78 1.16 15.30
CA SER A 417 9.81 2.22 14.30
C SER A 417 10.83 3.35 14.60
N THR A 418 11.51 3.31 15.75
CA THR A 418 12.67 4.15 16.10
C THR A 418 13.49 3.49 17.22
N PHE A 419 14.77 3.82 17.35
CA PHE A 419 15.63 3.41 18.48
C PHE A 419 16.33 4.59 19.18
N PRO A 420 16.40 4.63 20.53
CA PRO A 420 15.64 3.78 21.47
C PRO A 420 14.13 3.84 21.23
N ALA A 421 13.42 2.74 21.50
CA ALA A 421 11.98 2.65 21.25
C ALA A 421 11.22 3.72 22.06
N LYS A 422 10.31 4.45 21.41
CA LYS A 422 9.49 5.48 22.07
C LYS A 422 8.27 4.94 22.80
N ILE A 423 7.79 3.77 22.37
CA ILE A 423 6.65 3.07 22.94
C ILE A 423 7.01 1.60 23.11
N THR A 424 6.33 0.91 24.02
CA THR A 424 6.55 -0.51 24.30
C THR A 424 5.24 -1.30 24.21
N PRO A 425 5.28 -2.61 23.89
CA PRO A 425 4.07 -3.43 23.72
C PRO A 425 3.12 -3.41 24.93
N ASP A 426 3.66 -3.35 26.15
CA ASP A 426 2.90 -3.38 27.42
C ASP A 426 2.10 -2.09 27.69
N GLN A 427 2.32 -1.03 26.92
CA GLN A 427 1.53 0.22 27.02
C GLN A 427 0.15 0.11 26.34
N TYR A 428 -0.08 -0.94 25.56
CA TYR A 428 -1.26 -1.10 24.73
C TYR A 428 -1.94 -2.44 25.00
N ALA A 429 -3.23 -2.55 24.68
CA ALA A 429 -3.92 -3.83 24.74
C ALA A 429 -3.25 -4.82 23.78
N SER A 430 -3.00 -6.05 24.24
CA SER A 430 -2.18 -7.03 23.52
C SER A 430 -2.76 -7.49 22.18
N HIS A 431 -4.04 -7.24 21.90
CA HIS A 431 -4.67 -7.53 20.61
C HIS A 431 -4.49 -6.41 19.56
N ILE A 432 -3.96 -5.23 19.92
CA ILE A 432 -3.82 -4.11 18.98
C ILE A 432 -2.78 -4.42 17.89
N ALA A 433 -1.65 -5.00 18.27
CA ALA A 433 -0.58 -5.38 17.36
C ALA A 433 0.25 -6.54 17.95
N PRO A 434 0.78 -7.45 17.11
CA PRO A 434 1.71 -8.47 17.56
C PRO A 434 3.08 -7.85 17.89
N ASN A 435 4.01 -8.65 18.43
CA ASN A 435 5.37 -8.20 18.74
C ASN A 435 6.40 -9.03 17.96
N SER A 436 6.92 -8.48 16.87
CA SER A 436 7.90 -9.13 16.00
C SER A 436 8.68 -8.08 15.17
N MET A 437 9.84 -8.44 14.62
CA MET A 437 10.56 -7.61 13.65
C MET A 437 11.35 -8.50 12.68
N TYR A 438 10.96 -8.51 11.41
CA TYR A 438 11.61 -9.31 10.37
C TYR A 438 12.89 -8.63 9.83
N PHE A 439 13.64 -9.34 8.97
CA PHE A 439 14.93 -8.86 8.48
C PHE A 439 14.87 -7.54 7.68
N ARG A 440 13.82 -7.27 6.89
CA ARG A 440 13.72 -6.00 6.14
C ARG A 440 13.56 -4.78 7.05
N PRO A 441 12.69 -4.78 8.06
CA PRO A 441 12.68 -3.69 9.05
C PRO A 441 13.99 -3.58 9.82
N GLN A 442 14.68 -4.68 10.12
CA GLN A 442 16.02 -4.61 10.73
C GLN A 442 17.02 -3.89 9.81
N ARG A 443 17.03 -4.20 8.51
CA ARG A 443 17.85 -3.50 7.52
C ARG A 443 17.48 -2.01 7.42
N SER A 444 16.18 -1.74 7.35
CA SER A 444 15.61 -0.39 7.31
C SER A 444 16.12 0.46 8.48
N ALA A 445 15.99 -0.05 9.70
CA ALA A 445 16.46 0.62 10.91
C ALA A 445 17.99 0.81 10.90
N LYS A 446 18.78 -0.22 10.56
CA LYS A 446 20.25 -0.12 10.48
C LYS A 446 20.72 0.95 9.50
N LEU A 447 20.15 0.98 8.29
CA LEU A 447 20.50 1.96 7.26
C LEU A 447 20.32 3.40 7.74
N ILE A 448 19.21 3.71 8.40
CA ILE A 448 18.90 5.09 8.81
C ILE A 448 19.50 5.45 10.17
N MET A 449 19.66 4.47 11.06
CA MET A 449 20.30 4.64 12.37
C MET A 449 21.76 5.05 12.21
N ASP A 450 22.50 4.37 11.33
CA ASP A 450 23.93 4.58 11.11
C ASP A 450 24.22 5.83 10.24
N ALA A 451 23.21 6.35 9.56
CA ALA A 451 23.32 7.52 8.70
C ALA A 451 23.22 8.85 9.46
N ASN A 452 24.04 9.83 9.09
CA ASN A 452 23.99 11.22 9.55
C ASN A 452 24.43 12.15 8.42
N ASN A 453 24.16 13.46 8.56
CA ASN A 453 24.51 14.47 7.56
C ASN A 453 23.99 14.12 6.15
N LEU A 454 22.75 13.60 6.08
CA LEU A 454 22.12 13.14 4.86
C LEU A 454 21.76 14.31 3.93
N THR A 455 22.26 14.26 2.71
CA THR A 455 21.67 14.95 1.56
C THR A 455 20.50 14.14 1.00
N LEU A 456 19.61 14.77 0.22
CA LEU A 456 18.51 14.07 -0.46
C LEU A 456 19.02 12.91 -1.35
N ASP A 457 20.14 13.10 -2.06
CA ASP A 457 20.73 12.05 -2.90
C ASP A 457 21.30 10.89 -2.09
N GLN A 458 21.88 11.14 -0.91
CA GLN A 458 22.33 10.08 0.00
C GLN A 458 21.14 9.32 0.59
N PHE A 459 20.06 10.02 0.93
CA PHE A 459 18.82 9.40 1.40
C PHE A 459 18.23 8.45 0.33
N ILE A 460 18.23 8.87 -0.94
CA ILE A 460 17.83 8.03 -2.08
C ILE A 460 18.80 6.86 -2.31
N THR A 461 20.11 7.09 -2.15
CA THR A 461 21.12 6.03 -2.24
C THR A 461 20.87 4.93 -1.21
N LEU A 462 20.57 5.29 0.04
CA LEU A 462 20.20 4.33 1.09
C LEU A 462 18.91 3.59 0.76
N LYS A 463 17.90 4.27 0.19
CA LYS A 463 16.66 3.63 -0.27
C LYS A 463 16.91 2.53 -1.31
N HIS A 464 17.96 2.68 -2.11
CA HIS A 464 18.33 1.73 -3.13
C HIS A 464 19.32 0.64 -2.66
N ASP A 465 19.53 0.49 -1.34
CA ASP A 465 20.31 -0.62 -0.78
C ASP A 465 19.72 -1.98 -1.16
N THR A 466 20.56 -2.81 -1.78
CA THR A 466 20.21 -4.17 -2.23
C THR A 466 20.80 -5.25 -1.34
N LYS A 467 21.35 -4.91 -0.16
CA LYS A 467 21.96 -5.89 0.72
C LYS A 467 20.90 -6.70 1.47
N SER A 468 21.14 -7.99 1.61
CA SER A 468 20.33 -8.88 2.43
C SER A 468 20.81 -8.87 3.87
N GLU A 469 19.97 -8.38 4.80
CA GLU A 469 20.26 -8.47 6.24
C GLU A 469 20.44 -9.91 6.72
N LEU A 470 19.69 -10.87 6.14
CA LEU A 470 19.87 -12.28 6.46
C LEU A 470 21.24 -12.80 6.01
N ALA A 471 21.67 -12.46 4.78
CA ALA A 471 22.99 -12.86 4.29
C ALA A 471 24.09 -12.25 5.16
N LEU A 472 23.97 -10.97 5.54
CA LEU A 472 24.90 -10.31 6.45
C LEU A 472 24.93 -10.98 7.83
N ARG A 473 23.76 -11.40 8.35
CA ARG A 473 23.62 -12.05 9.66
C ARG A 473 24.45 -13.33 9.77
N ILE A 474 24.45 -14.15 8.73
CA ILE A 474 25.02 -15.51 8.79
C ILE A 474 26.44 -15.62 8.24
N GLN A 475 27.10 -14.49 7.93
CA GLN A 475 28.40 -14.49 7.26
C GLN A 475 29.48 -15.20 8.06
N ASP A 476 29.52 -14.99 9.38
CA ASP A 476 30.59 -15.53 10.21
C ASP A 476 30.42 -17.04 10.44
N GLU A 477 29.18 -17.50 10.59
CA GLU A 477 28.86 -18.92 10.65
C GLU A 477 29.22 -19.62 9.33
N LEU A 478 28.86 -19.04 8.17
CA LEU A 478 29.24 -19.57 6.86
C LEU A 478 30.76 -19.69 6.70
N LYS A 479 31.54 -18.70 7.15
CA LYS A 479 33.01 -18.78 7.14
C LYS A 479 33.52 -19.92 8.03
N SER A 480 32.93 -20.12 9.20
CA SER A 480 33.34 -21.19 10.12
C SER A 480 33.07 -22.59 9.56
N LEU A 481 32.02 -22.77 8.74
CA LEU A 481 31.69 -24.04 8.09
C LEU A 481 32.77 -24.53 7.11
N LYS A 482 33.62 -23.65 6.56
CA LYS A 482 34.70 -24.05 5.63
C LYS A 482 35.69 -25.03 6.26
N GLN A 483 35.90 -24.95 7.58
CA GLN A 483 36.80 -25.85 8.30
C GLN A 483 36.17 -27.21 8.61
N GLN A 484 34.85 -27.35 8.43
CA GLN A 484 34.05 -28.51 8.84
C GLN A 484 33.71 -29.45 7.67
N THR A 485 34.09 -29.11 6.44
CA THR A 485 33.86 -29.95 5.25
C THR A 485 35.11 -30.10 4.39
N LYS A 486 35.18 -31.22 3.66
CA LYS A 486 36.19 -31.51 2.63
C LYS A 486 35.58 -31.68 1.24
N ASP A 487 34.26 -31.64 1.12
CA ASP A 487 33.56 -31.78 -0.15
C ASP A 487 33.82 -30.56 -1.06
N SER A 488 34.40 -30.81 -2.24
CA SER A 488 34.90 -29.73 -3.11
C SER A 488 33.78 -28.82 -3.63
N LEU A 489 32.60 -29.37 -3.92
CA LEU A 489 31.46 -28.58 -4.39
C LEU A 489 30.91 -27.68 -3.27
N THR A 490 30.83 -28.21 -2.05
CA THR A 490 30.40 -27.46 -0.87
C THR A 490 31.40 -26.35 -0.51
N LEU A 491 32.71 -26.62 -0.58
CA LEU A 491 33.75 -25.59 -0.39
C LEU A 491 33.64 -24.46 -1.43
N ALA A 492 33.47 -24.81 -2.71
CA ALA A 492 33.28 -23.81 -3.77
C ALA A 492 32.02 -22.96 -3.55
N ALA A 493 30.92 -23.57 -3.10
CA ALA A 493 29.70 -22.85 -2.77
C ALA A 493 29.90 -21.92 -1.55
N LEU A 494 30.59 -22.38 -0.51
CA LEU A 494 30.94 -21.54 0.64
C LEU A 494 31.85 -20.37 0.23
N ASP A 495 32.80 -20.56 -0.68
CA ASP A 495 33.62 -19.47 -1.21
C ASP A 495 32.77 -18.41 -1.91
N VAL A 496 31.79 -18.82 -2.73
CA VAL A 496 30.84 -17.88 -3.35
C VAL A 496 30.04 -17.12 -2.30
N LEU A 497 29.46 -17.81 -1.31
CA LEU A 497 28.59 -17.19 -0.31
C LEU A 497 29.34 -16.26 0.66
N THR A 498 30.64 -16.51 0.91
CA THR A 498 31.45 -15.74 1.87
C THR A 498 32.30 -14.63 1.25
N ASN A 499 32.60 -14.70 -0.06
CA ASN A 499 33.31 -13.62 -0.77
C ASN A 499 32.34 -12.59 -1.39
N TRP A 500 31.06 -12.93 -1.51
CA TRP A 500 30.00 -12.03 -1.94
C TRP A 500 29.62 -11.02 -0.85
N ASP A 501 29.37 -9.77 -1.24
CA ASP A 501 29.11 -8.63 -0.34
C ASP A 501 27.65 -8.51 0.16
N ALA A 502 26.87 -9.60 0.03
CA ALA A 502 25.45 -9.69 0.33
C ALA A 502 24.51 -8.83 -0.55
N SER A 503 25.00 -8.18 -1.62
CA SER A 503 24.19 -7.34 -2.52
C SER A 503 23.41 -8.12 -3.59
N PHE A 504 22.22 -7.65 -3.94
CA PHE A 504 21.40 -8.13 -5.06
C PHE A 504 21.41 -7.11 -6.21
N ASP A 505 22.58 -6.57 -6.52
CA ASP A 505 22.77 -5.78 -7.74
C ASP A 505 22.78 -6.70 -8.98
N ALA A 506 22.51 -6.14 -10.16
CA ALA A 506 22.43 -6.91 -11.40
C ALA A 506 23.72 -7.72 -11.69
N SER A 507 24.88 -7.18 -11.31
CA SER A 507 26.18 -7.84 -11.46
C SER A 507 26.54 -8.82 -10.33
N SER A 508 25.66 -8.99 -9.33
CA SER A 508 25.94 -9.86 -8.18
C SER A 508 26.03 -11.32 -8.60
N THR A 509 27.09 -12.00 -8.18
CA THR A 509 27.38 -13.40 -8.52
C THR A 509 27.09 -14.37 -7.38
N GLY A 510 26.91 -13.90 -6.14
CA GLY A 510 26.54 -14.73 -4.99
C GLY A 510 25.04 -14.77 -4.70
N ALA A 511 24.28 -13.75 -5.14
CA ALA A 511 22.87 -13.59 -4.79
C ALA A 511 21.97 -14.75 -5.24
N VAL A 512 22.23 -15.33 -6.43
CA VAL A 512 21.42 -16.43 -6.97
C VAL A 512 21.58 -17.69 -6.13
N LEU A 513 22.82 -18.03 -5.76
CA LEU A 513 23.12 -19.18 -4.92
C LEU A 513 22.51 -19.02 -3.53
N PHE A 514 22.66 -17.85 -2.92
CA PHE A 514 22.06 -17.54 -1.63
C PHE A 514 20.54 -17.62 -1.67
N MET A 515 19.90 -17.02 -2.68
CA MET A 515 18.45 -17.06 -2.80
C MET A 515 17.91 -18.49 -3.01
N ASN A 516 18.63 -19.33 -3.77
CA ASN A 516 18.28 -20.74 -3.92
C ASN A 516 18.47 -21.53 -2.61
N LEU A 517 19.51 -21.22 -1.83
CA LEU A 517 19.72 -21.82 -0.51
C LEU A 517 18.53 -21.51 0.40
N ILE A 518 18.16 -20.23 0.52
CA ILE A 518 17.05 -19.80 1.36
C ILE A 518 15.70 -20.37 0.89
N ARG A 519 15.47 -20.53 -0.42
CA ARG A 519 14.27 -21.23 -0.92
C ARG A 519 14.21 -22.70 -0.47
N ASN A 520 15.36 -23.34 -0.29
CA ASN A 520 15.44 -24.73 0.16
C ASN A 520 15.27 -24.89 1.67
N ILE A 521 15.69 -23.92 2.49
CA ILE A 521 15.74 -24.05 3.96
C ILE A 521 14.82 -23.08 4.72
N GLY A 522 14.14 -22.17 4.04
CA GLY A 522 13.38 -21.09 4.65
C GLY A 522 14.27 -19.97 5.21
N THR A 523 13.69 -19.03 5.94
CA THR A 523 14.38 -17.81 6.40
C THR A 523 14.72 -17.79 7.88
N GLY A 524 14.44 -18.86 8.65
CA GLY A 524 14.68 -18.81 10.09
C GLY A 524 14.66 -20.12 10.88
N GLY A 525 14.19 -21.23 10.32
CA GLY A 525 14.11 -22.51 11.04
C GLY A 525 15.45 -23.16 11.42
N TYR A 526 16.58 -22.50 11.13
CA TYR A 526 17.94 -22.96 11.37
C TYR A 526 18.71 -22.09 12.38
N PHE A 527 18.07 -21.07 12.97
CA PHE A 527 18.72 -20.25 13.99
C PHE A 527 18.72 -20.92 15.35
N GLU A 528 19.84 -20.85 16.07
CA GLU A 528 19.95 -21.30 17.47
C GLU A 528 19.17 -20.35 18.39
N LYS A 529 19.35 -19.03 18.19
CA LYS A 529 18.67 -18.00 18.98
C LYS A 529 17.45 -17.47 18.21
N PRO A 530 16.24 -17.53 18.77
CA PRO A 530 15.07 -16.90 18.17
C PRO A 530 15.16 -15.37 18.23
N TRP A 531 14.30 -14.71 17.47
CA TRP A 531 14.14 -13.25 17.57
C TRP A 531 13.70 -12.83 18.98
N SER A 532 14.19 -11.69 19.45
CA SER A 532 13.91 -11.13 20.78
C SER A 532 13.70 -9.62 20.69
N TYR A 533 12.61 -9.13 21.29
CA TYR A 533 12.35 -7.69 21.43
C TYR A 533 13.42 -6.95 22.25
N LYS A 534 14.18 -7.65 23.10
CA LYS A 534 15.30 -7.05 23.85
C LYS A 534 16.52 -6.77 22.98
N ASP A 535 16.62 -7.45 21.84
CA ASP A 535 17.66 -7.26 20.83
C ASP A 535 17.05 -7.35 19.42
N PRO A 536 16.17 -6.40 19.06
CA PRO A 536 15.30 -6.53 17.90
C PRO A 536 16.06 -6.40 16.58
N ILE A 537 17.27 -5.84 16.62
CA ILE A 537 18.11 -5.53 15.46
C ILE A 537 19.14 -6.63 15.17
N ASN A 538 19.57 -7.41 16.17
CA ASN A 538 20.63 -8.41 16.01
C ASN A 538 20.16 -9.86 16.20
N SER A 539 18.89 -10.08 16.51
CA SER A 539 18.28 -11.43 16.54
C SER A 539 17.34 -11.66 15.34
N PRO A 540 17.03 -12.91 14.93
CA PRO A 540 17.61 -14.19 15.38
C PRO A 540 19.08 -14.35 14.92
N ASP A 541 19.79 -15.32 15.48
CA ASP A 541 21.26 -15.42 15.31
C ASP A 541 21.82 -16.84 15.59
N GLY A 542 22.98 -17.18 15.01
CA GLY A 542 23.67 -18.46 15.16
C GLY A 542 23.03 -19.66 14.45
N PHE A 543 23.81 -20.64 13.98
CA PHE A 543 23.26 -21.89 13.43
C PHE A 543 22.95 -22.92 14.52
N ALA A 544 21.73 -23.46 14.51
CA ALA A 544 21.33 -24.55 15.41
C ALA A 544 21.96 -25.91 15.04
N ASP A 545 22.33 -26.11 13.77
CA ASP A 545 22.83 -27.38 13.25
C ASP A 545 23.71 -27.15 12.00
N ASN A 546 25.03 -27.22 12.19
CA ASN A 546 26.00 -27.01 11.12
C ASN A 546 25.97 -28.10 10.04
N ASP A 547 25.73 -29.36 10.43
CA ASP A 547 25.72 -30.48 9.48
C ASP A 547 24.52 -30.39 8.55
N LYS A 548 23.34 -30.01 9.06
CA LYS A 548 22.17 -29.71 8.23
C LYS A 548 22.42 -28.54 7.28
N MET A 549 23.09 -27.48 7.74
CA MET A 549 23.42 -26.34 6.88
C MET A 549 24.40 -26.74 5.76
N LEU A 550 25.45 -27.49 6.08
CA LEU A 550 26.39 -28.03 5.09
C LEU A 550 25.68 -28.90 4.04
N ALA A 551 24.80 -29.81 4.47
CA ALA A 551 24.01 -30.64 3.57
C ALA A 551 23.09 -29.82 2.66
N ALA A 552 22.48 -28.76 3.20
CA ALA A 552 21.65 -27.84 2.43
C ALA A 552 22.45 -27.04 1.38
N ILE A 553 23.64 -26.56 1.74
CA ILE A 553 24.55 -25.87 0.81
C ILE A 553 24.97 -26.83 -0.31
N GLN A 554 25.40 -28.05 0.01
CA GLN A 554 25.79 -29.05 -0.99
C GLN A 554 24.65 -29.35 -1.96
N LYS A 555 23.45 -29.62 -1.43
CA LYS A 555 22.24 -29.88 -2.23
C LYS A 555 21.92 -28.70 -3.15
N THR A 556 21.98 -27.48 -2.64
CA THR A 556 21.69 -26.26 -3.41
C THR A 556 22.72 -26.05 -4.51
N ALA A 557 24.01 -26.20 -4.20
CA ALA A 557 25.10 -26.06 -5.16
C ALA A 557 24.95 -27.05 -6.32
N LYS A 558 24.63 -28.32 -6.01
CA LYS A 558 24.35 -29.35 -7.02
C LYS A 558 23.16 -28.96 -7.91
N GLN A 559 22.03 -28.60 -7.29
CA GLN A 559 20.83 -28.20 -8.05
C GLN A 559 21.07 -27.00 -8.96
N GLN A 560 21.85 -26.03 -8.50
CA GLN A 560 22.18 -24.85 -9.29
C GLN A 560 23.13 -25.19 -10.45
N MET A 561 24.16 -26.01 -10.22
CA MET A 561 25.03 -26.51 -11.30
C MET A 561 24.23 -27.30 -12.34
N ASP A 562 23.32 -28.18 -11.91
CA ASP A 562 22.51 -28.99 -12.82
C ASP A 562 21.56 -28.13 -13.68
N LYS A 563 21.03 -27.02 -13.13
CA LYS A 563 20.04 -26.16 -13.82
C LYS A 563 20.65 -25.01 -14.61
N ILE A 564 21.71 -24.39 -14.09
CA ILE A 564 22.31 -23.14 -14.61
C ILE A 564 23.71 -23.39 -15.19
N GLY A 565 24.40 -24.44 -14.75
CA GLY A 565 25.78 -24.72 -15.17
C GLY A 565 26.83 -23.84 -14.50
N SER A 566 26.45 -23.00 -13.51
CA SER A 566 27.36 -22.11 -12.81
C SER A 566 26.90 -21.83 -11.37
N LEU A 567 27.87 -21.74 -10.44
CA LEU A 567 27.64 -21.25 -9.07
C LEU A 567 27.59 -19.72 -8.99
N THR A 568 28.11 -19.02 -10.00
CA THR A 568 28.29 -17.56 -10.01
C THR A 568 27.59 -16.84 -11.17
N PRO A 569 26.35 -17.19 -11.56
CA PRO A 569 25.65 -16.43 -12.58
C PRO A 569 25.37 -14.99 -12.09
N SER A 570 25.46 -14.01 -13.00
CA SER A 570 25.03 -12.65 -12.67
C SER A 570 23.53 -12.62 -12.36
N PHE A 571 23.14 -11.94 -11.30
CA PHE A 571 21.73 -11.85 -10.87
C PHE A 571 20.84 -11.29 -11.98
N GLY A 572 21.24 -10.19 -12.62
CA GLY A 572 20.50 -9.50 -13.68
C GLY A 572 20.44 -10.25 -15.01
N ASP A 573 21.19 -11.34 -15.17
CA ASP A 573 21.02 -12.26 -16.29
C ASP A 573 19.82 -13.17 -16.05
N ILE A 574 19.53 -13.56 -14.81
CA ILE A 574 18.43 -14.48 -14.46
C ILE A 574 17.15 -13.71 -14.12
N PHE A 575 17.28 -12.63 -13.36
CA PHE A 575 16.19 -11.78 -12.90
C PHE A 575 16.13 -10.54 -13.80
N ARG A 576 15.01 -10.34 -14.48
CA ARG A 576 14.81 -9.29 -15.47
C ARG A 576 13.66 -8.39 -15.04
N LEU A 577 13.78 -7.10 -15.30
CA LEU A 577 12.71 -6.12 -15.16
C LEU A 577 12.03 -6.00 -16.52
N LYS A 578 10.70 -6.10 -16.56
CA LYS A 578 9.96 -6.02 -17.82
C LYS A 578 8.60 -5.36 -17.63
N VAL A 579 8.35 -4.30 -18.41
CA VAL A 579 7.06 -3.60 -18.50
C VAL A 579 6.90 -3.13 -19.93
N GLY A 580 5.76 -3.40 -20.55
CA GLY A 580 5.54 -3.09 -21.97
C GLY A 580 6.63 -3.69 -22.87
N SER A 581 7.25 -2.85 -23.68
CA SER A 581 8.37 -3.20 -24.56
C SER A 581 9.75 -3.12 -23.89
N TYR A 582 9.84 -2.60 -22.68
CA TYR A 582 11.11 -2.36 -21.98
C TYR A 582 11.55 -3.60 -21.21
N GLU A 583 12.84 -3.95 -21.32
CA GLU A 583 13.43 -5.04 -20.55
C GLU A 583 14.88 -4.72 -20.15
N TYR A 584 15.15 -4.73 -18.84
CA TYR A 584 16.46 -4.40 -18.28
C TYR A 584 16.93 -5.46 -17.25
N PRO A 585 18.23 -5.53 -16.93
CA PRO A 585 18.73 -6.37 -15.84
C PRO A 585 18.05 -6.01 -14.51
N GLY A 586 17.59 -7.04 -13.79
CA GLY A 586 16.96 -6.88 -12.48
C GLY A 586 17.96 -6.73 -11.34
N ASN A 587 17.47 -6.14 -10.25
CA ASN A 587 18.17 -5.95 -8.99
C ASN A 587 17.16 -5.93 -7.83
N GLY A 588 17.65 -5.90 -6.60
CA GLY A 588 16.80 -6.06 -5.41
C GLY A 588 16.26 -7.49 -5.27
N GLY A 589 15.37 -7.70 -4.32
CA GLY A 589 14.91 -9.06 -4.00
C GLY A 589 13.96 -9.13 -2.80
N PRO A 590 13.67 -10.33 -2.30
CA PRO A 590 12.60 -10.53 -1.33
C PRO A 590 12.88 -9.83 0.01
N GLY A 591 11.92 -9.09 0.53
CA GLY A 591 12.03 -8.43 1.84
C GLY A 591 12.18 -9.42 3.00
N GLN A 592 11.73 -10.67 2.85
CA GLN A 592 11.83 -11.71 3.88
C GLN A 592 13.28 -12.06 4.25
N ILE A 593 14.23 -11.84 3.34
CA ILE A 593 15.67 -12.02 3.58
C ILE A 593 16.39 -10.70 3.87
N GLY A 594 15.64 -9.62 4.08
CA GLY A 594 16.19 -8.36 4.56
C GLY A 594 16.54 -7.31 3.52
N LEU A 595 16.12 -7.49 2.26
CA LEU A 595 16.35 -6.44 1.27
C LEU A 595 15.43 -5.25 1.51
N PHE A 596 16.02 -4.06 1.62
CA PHE A 596 15.26 -2.82 1.69
C PHE A 596 14.65 -2.48 0.33
N ARG A 597 15.45 -2.52 -0.75
CA ARG A 597 14.97 -2.51 -2.13
C ARG A 597 14.26 -3.82 -2.47
N THR A 598 12.95 -3.83 -2.27
CA THR A 598 12.14 -5.05 -2.29
C THR A 598 11.65 -5.33 -3.70
N MET A 599 11.92 -6.54 -4.20
CA MET A 599 11.39 -7.07 -5.45
C MET A 599 11.04 -8.55 -5.29
N HIS A 600 9.85 -8.92 -5.73
CA HIS A 600 9.44 -10.31 -5.85
C HIS A 600 9.36 -10.69 -7.33
N TYR A 601 10.26 -11.59 -7.73
CA TYR A 601 10.29 -12.11 -9.09
C TYR A 601 9.59 -13.47 -9.19
N VAL A 602 8.76 -13.67 -10.21
CA VAL A 602 8.07 -14.93 -10.52
C VAL A 602 8.66 -15.58 -11.77
N PRO A 603 8.58 -16.93 -11.92
CA PRO A 603 9.07 -17.61 -13.11
C PRO A 603 8.42 -17.08 -14.40
N GLY A 604 9.25 -16.80 -15.39
CA GLY A 604 8.83 -16.46 -16.75
C GLY A 604 9.31 -17.50 -17.77
N LYS A 605 9.46 -17.07 -19.02
CA LYS A 605 9.97 -17.93 -20.12
C LYS A 605 11.50 -18.06 -20.06
N ASN A 606 12.02 -19.15 -20.63
CA ASN A 606 13.46 -19.38 -20.85
C ASN A 606 14.33 -19.29 -19.58
N GLY A 607 13.80 -19.76 -18.44
CA GLY A 607 14.53 -19.75 -17.16
C GLY A 607 14.76 -18.36 -16.55
N LYS A 608 14.12 -17.31 -17.09
CA LYS A 608 14.15 -15.96 -16.54
C LYS A 608 13.03 -15.75 -15.53
N PHE A 609 13.20 -14.78 -14.65
CA PHE A 609 12.19 -14.37 -13.68
C PHE A 609 11.87 -12.88 -13.85
N TYR A 610 10.61 -12.51 -13.67
CA TYR A 610 10.11 -11.14 -13.88
C TYR A 610 9.38 -10.61 -12.65
N PRO A 611 9.37 -9.28 -12.43
CA PRO A 611 8.71 -8.69 -11.28
C PRO A 611 7.21 -9.00 -11.27
N TYR A 612 6.70 -9.40 -10.11
CA TYR A 612 5.27 -9.50 -9.84
C TYR A 612 4.80 -8.39 -8.90
N HIS A 613 5.54 -8.15 -7.82
CA HIS A 613 5.38 -7.01 -6.91
C HIS A 613 6.74 -6.56 -6.37
N GLY A 614 6.79 -5.40 -5.73
CA GLY A 614 8.01 -4.77 -5.23
C GLY A 614 7.91 -3.25 -5.30
N ASP A 615 9.02 -2.54 -5.16
CA ASP A 615 9.11 -1.09 -5.34
C ASP A 615 8.24 -0.62 -6.52
N SER A 616 7.19 0.15 -6.24
CA SER A 616 6.25 0.68 -7.24
C SER A 616 6.40 2.19 -7.39
N TYR A 617 5.69 2.96 -6.57
CA TYR A 617 5.93 4.39 -6.41
C TYR A 617 7.07 4.58 -5.41
N VAL A 618 8.08 5.37 -5.76
CA VAL A 618 9.14 5.77 -4.84
C VAL A 618 9.22 7.29 -4.88
N CYS A 619 9.04 7.95 -3.74
CA CYS A 619 9.16 9.40 -3.63
C CYS A 619 9.99 9.77 -2.41
N ALA A 620 11.03 10.56 -2.62
CA ALA A 620 11.84 11.16 -1.57
C ALA A 620 11.66 12.67 -1.60
N THR A 621 11.27 13.26 -0.48
CA THR A 621 10.93 14.67 -0.36
C THR A 621 11.74 15.31 0.76
N GLU A 622 12.27 16.51 0.53
CA GLU A 622 12.94 17.36 1.53
C GLU A 622 12.12 18.65 1.75
N PHE A 623 11.79 18.94 3.00
CA PHE A 623 10.95 20.08 3.38
C PHE A 623 11.79 21.25 3.89
N GLY A 624 12.35 22.02 2.95
CA GLY A 624 13.02 23.29 3.25
C GLY A 624 12.15 24.51 2.92
N LYS A 625 12.80 25.68 2.73
CA LYS A 625 12.12 26.90 2.25
C LYS A 625 11.37 26.68 0.93
N GLN A 626 11.90 25.81 0.08
CA GLN A 626 11.22 25.25 -1.09
C GLN A 626 11.30 23.74 -0.96
N VAL A 627 10.19 23.06 -1.24
CA VAL A 627 10.16 21.60 -1.27
C VAL A 627 11.02 21.11 -2.44
N LYS A 628 11.84 20.08 -2.18
CA LYS A 628 12.56 19.35 -3.22
C LYS A 628 12.10 17.91 -3.19
N ALA A 629 11.77 17.35 -4.33
CA ALA A 629 11.36 15.96 -4.41
C ALA A 629 11.93 15.27 -5.65
N LYS A 630 12.20 13.97 -5.48
CA LYS A 630 12.50 13.05 -6.57
C LYS A 630 11.57 11.86 -6.47
N ALA A 631 10.99 11.47 -7.60
CA ALA A 631 9.99 10.41 -7.67
C ALA A 631 10.26 9.44 -8.81
N LEU A 632 9.63 8.26 -8.76
CA LEU A 632 9.60 7.30 -9.85
C LEU A 632 8.39 6.37 -9.71
N MET A 633 7.77 6.04 -10.83
CA MET A 633 6.78 4.96 -10.96
C MET A 633 7.38 3.80 -11.76
N SER A 634 7.64 2.66 -11.13
CA SER A 634 8.43 1.56 -11.75
C SER A 634 7.85 1.03 -13.06
N TYR A 635 6.54 1.12 -13.25
CA TYR A 635 5.82 0.68 -14.44
C TYR A 635 5.35 1.83 -15.35
N GLY A 636 5.85 3.06 -15.14
CA GLY A 636 5.37 4.26 -15.82
C GLY A 636 4.01 4.72 -15.30
N ASN A 637 3.48 5.84 -15.82
CA ASN A 637 2.26 6.45 -15.33
C ASN A 637 0.99 6.05 -16.11
N ALA A 638 1.08 5.05 -17.00
CA ALA A 638 -0.03 4.63 -17.86
C ALA A 638 -0.15 3.10 -17.99
N THR A 639 -1.35 2.64 -18.30
CA THR A 639 -1.64 1.26 -18.72
C THR A 639 -2.41 1.17 -20.04
N GLN A 640 -2.95 2.29 -20.53
CA GLN A 640 -3.74 2.32 -21.74
C GLN A 640 -2.91 1.85 -22.93
N LYS A 641 -3.48 0.96 -23.75
CA LYS A 641 -2.76 0.39 -24.89
C LYS A 641 -2.37 1.50 -25.88
N GLY A 642 -1.09 1.55 -26.22
CA GLY A 642 -0.55 2.54 -27.16
C GLY A 642 -0.14 3.88 -26.51
N ASN A 643 -0.38 4.06 -25.21
CA ASN A 643 0.16 5.20 -24.48
C ASN A 643 1.70 5.04 -24.32
N ALA A 644 2.45 6.12 -24.56
CA ALA A 644 3.92 6.11 -24.54
C ALA A 644 4.49 5.88 -23.14
N HIS A 645 3.72 6.21 -22.09
CA HIS A 645 4.15 6.18 -20.69
C HIS A 645 3.90 4.82 -20.00
N VAL A 646 3.77 3.75 -20.79
CA VAL A 646 3.74 2.37 -20.30
C VAL A 646 5.19 1.87 -20.17
N GLY A 647 5.73 1.92 -18.95
CA GLY A 647 7.06 1.40 -18.62
C GLY A 647 8.24 2.30 -19.00
N ASP A 648 8.01 3.53 -19.44
CA ASP A 648 9.04 4.50 -19.85
C ASP A 648 10.05 4.85 -18.75
N GLN A 649 9.65 4.74 -17.47
CA GLN A 649 10.53 4.95 -16.31
C GLN A 649 11.35 3.72 -15.90
N LEU A 650 11.15 2.56 -16.54
CA LEU A 650 11.77 1.29 -16.12
C LEU A 650 13.30 1.30 -16.21
N GLN A 651 13.87 2.10 -17.12
CA GLN A 651 15.32 2.25 -17.23
C GLN A 651 15.90 2.92 -15.97
N LEU A 652 15.33 4.06 -15.57
CA LEU A 652 15.72 4.78 -14.36
C LEU A 652 15.59 3.87 -13.14
N PHE A 653 14.51 3.07 -13.09
CA PHE A 653 14.32 2.09 -12.06
C PHE A 653 15.46 1.07 -12.02
N SER A 654 15.83 0.45 -13.15
CA SER A 654 16.95 -0.49 -13.24
C SER A 654 18.29 0.14 -12.82
N GLU A 655 18.49 1.42 -13.15
CA GLU A 655 19.69 2.19 -12.82
C GLU A 655 19.71 2.75 -11.39
N LYS A 656 18.68 2.46 -10.58
CA LYS A 656 18.54 2.96 -9.19
C LYS A 656 18.49 4.51 -9.12
N LYS A 657 17.83 5.13 -10.09
CA LYS A 657 17.65 6.59 -10.19
C LYS A 657 16.19 6.98 -10.00
N LEU A 658 15.96 8.14 -9.41
CA LEU A 658 14.65 8.81 -9.38
C LEU A 658 14.73 10.05 -10.27
N ARG A 659 13.63 10.40 -10.94
CA ARG A 659 13.53 11.67 -11.69
C ARG A 659 13.22 12.81 -10.72
N ASP A 660 13.57 14.02 -11.13
CA ASP A 660 13.10 15.22 -10.42
C ASP A 660 11.59 15.35 -10.54
N VAL A 661 10.97 15.88 -9.48
CA VAL A 661 9.57 16.29 -9.50
C VAL A 661 9.50 17.74 -9.97
N TRP A 662 8.80 17.99 -11.08
CA TRP A 662 8.56 19.33 -11.61
C TRP A 662 7.45 20.03 -10.80
N TYR A 663 7.82 20.55 -9.64
CA TYR A 663 6.85 21.08 -8.68
C TYR A 663 6.31 22.45 -9.08
N THR A 664 7.14 23.31 -9.67
CA THR A 664 6.70 24.66 -10.07
C THR A 664 6.21 24.69 -11.52
N ARG A 665 5.30 25.61 -11.84
CA ARG A 665 4.81 25.80 -13.22
C ARG A 665 5.95 26.00 -14.24
N VAL A 666 6.97 26.76 -13.85
CA VAL A 666 8.14 27.04 -14.70
C VAL A 666 8.94 25.78 -15.02
N GLU A 667 9.05 24.84 -14.07
CA GLU A 667 9.67 23.54 -14.32
C GLU A 667 8.79 22.69 -15.24
N GLN A 668 7.49 22.67 -14.97
CA GLN A 668 6.52 21.90 -15.76
C GLN A 668 6.50 22.34 -17.22
N GLU A 669 6.46 23.65 -17.50
CA GLU A 669 6.49 24.21 -18.85
C GLU A 669 7.79 23.88 -19.62
N LYS A 670 8.92 23.66 -18.92
CA LYS A 670 10.19 23.24 -19.54
C LYS A 670 10.21 21.75 -19.89
N HIS A 671 9.37 20.95 -19.23
CA HIS A 671 9.27 19.51 -19.38
C HIS A 671 7.89 19.10 -19.93
N LEU A 672 7.24 20.01 -20.65
CA LEU A 672 5.89 19.87 -21.15
C LEU A 672 5.86 19.04 -22.43
N GLU A 673 5.01 18.02 -22.46
CA GLU A 673 4.66 17.29 -23.68
C GLU A 673 3.44 17.91 -24.37
N ARG A 674 2.40 18.25 -23.60
CA ARG A 674 1.19 18.90 -24.12
C ARG A 674 0.36 19.58 -23.02
N ILE A 675 -0.55 20.44 -23.46
CA ILE A 675 -1.57 21.08 -22.61
C ILE A 675 -2.94 20.64 -23.09
N GLU A 676 -3.84 20.34 -22.15
CA GLU A 676 -5.27 20.14 -22.42
C GLU A 676 -6.10 21.11 -21.59
N LYS A 677 -7.00 21.85 -22.22
CA LYS A 677 -7.85 22.84 -21.53
C LYS A 677 -9.21 22.24 -21.21
N LEU A 678 -9.77 22.61 -20.06
CA LEU A 678 -11.11 22.15 -19.66
C LEU A 678 -12.20 22.53 -20.68
N SER A 679 -12.06 23.66 -21.37
CA SER A 679 -13.01 24.08 -22.43
C SER A 679 -13.03 23.16 -23.64
N GLU A 680 -12.02 22.30 -23.79
CA GLU A 680 -11.89 21.34 -24.87
C GLU A 680 -12.35 19.94 -24.45
N MET A 681 -12.62 19.71 -23.15
CA MET A 681 -12.93 18.39 -22.58
C MET A 681 -14.38 17.99 -22.78
#